data_AF-A0A841AAQ3-F1
#
_entry.id   AF-A0A841AAQ3-F1
#
_cell.length_a   1.000
_cell.length_b   1.000
_cell.length_c   1.000
_cell.angle_alpha   90.00
_cell.angle_beta   90.00
_cell.angle_gamma   90.00
#
_symmetry.space_group_name_H-M   'P 1'
#
loop_
_entity.id
_entity.type
_entity.pdbx_description
1 polymer ?
#
loop_
_entity_poly.entity_id
_entity_poly.type
_entity_poly.pdbx_seq_one_letter_code
_entity_poly.pdbx_strand_id
1 'polypeptide(L)'
;MTHSTSPVEPTATAGGSDHGGRRILLTGVTGFLGQAVLRSLLETTEDVRVLAVVRPKGSVTGRKRLEQLLRKPVFASWAEEISKGSGAEGADPVDGKAVVKSLFDERVEVLEGDLTDMPEITVPLDTVIHSASSVSFDPPIDEAFRTNVGGARNLYEALLASGQDPHVIHVSTAYVGGISKGLRREGSLKADVDWRAEYEAALSARERVEAESRKPETLRSQIRAAKLRDGRMGPKAVAASSEEARRAWVDERLVDFGRTRAQSVGWTDIYTFTKAMAEQVAEELWAGNGHRVSFVRPSIIESAMKKPYPGWIDGYKVADPLIMAYARGMLPEFPGLADSILDVIPVDHVVNVIVALATQETTRRGEDAYFQVVSGASNPLPFHEMVSAVREYFVAHPLEDDKGNPISVPEWSFPAVEMVEQRFRAKELSAKVGAAAVAYLPATRRTRQWTSNLHKATSGLTTLRKYIELYRQYTKTEMVFDDANTRALREELPADFLETHDFDVTHISWREYFQEQHLPAVTDLTKAYSRAKSAQKRRAARPAPQLAERADALAVFDLDGTVLATNIVQQYFAVVRATKPRRTWPAELSGLLAAVPGYLRAEKRDRSELIRLVNRRYKGYRSDDLRRLMQGEAGRRIRASIRPEALETIERHRAAGHRTVLVTGALDVLVEPLQDLFDEVIATHMDEDASGQMTGYLATPPLVDEARGNWLLKYADEHGADLSASYGYGDSHADAAWLALVGTPAAVSPDLGLYAVAKKKRWQILEW
;
A
#
# COMPACT_ATOMS: atom_id res chain seq x y z
N MET A 1 -38.24 50.70 50.84
CA MET A 1 -36.79 50.75 50.59
C MET A 1 -36.53 49.93 49.35
N THR A 2 -36.29 50.64 48.26
CA THR A 2 -36.13 50.17 46.89
C THR A 2 -34.67 49.83 46.63
N HIS A 3 -34.36 48.61 46.21
CA HIS A 3 -33.10 48.34 45.51
C HIS A 3 -33.40 47.73 44.15
N SER A 4 -33.03 48.51 43.15
CA SER A 4 -33.15 48.32 41.71
C SER A 4 -32.19 47.23 41.25
N THR A 5 -32.71 46.22 40.54
CA THR A 5 -31.94 45.28 39.73
C THR A 5 -31.80 45.85 38.32
N SER A 6 -30.60 46.28 37.96
CA SER A 6 -30.25 46.62 36.57
C SER A 6 -29.96 45.34 35.77
N PRO A 7 -30.38 45.26 34.49
CA PRO A 7 -30.02 44.16 33.60
C PRO A 7 -28.57 44.35 33.09
N VAL A 8 -27.83 43.25 32.98
CA VAL A 8 -26.48 43.21 32.41
C VAL A 8 -26.63 43.25 30.88
N GLU A 9 -26.18 44.35 30.26
CA GLU A 9 -26.02 44.46 28.81
C GLU A 9 -24.85 43.59 28.31
N PRO A 10 -24.92 43.05 27.08
CA PRO A 10 -23.83 42.30 26.48
C PRO A 10 -22.68 43.25 26.15
N THR A 11 -21.51 42.99 26.70
CA THR A 11 -20.27 43.71 26.40
C THR A 11 -19.88 43.48 24.95
N ALA A 12 -20.12 44.48 24.11
CA ALA A 12 -19.45 44.65 22.84
C ALA A 12 -17.94 44.85 23.09
N THR A 13 -17.12 43.85 22.78
CA THR A 13 -15.67 44.02 22.71
C THR A 13 -15.28 44.37 21.28
N ALA A 14 -15.29 45.68 20.99
CA ALA A 14 -14.48 46.24 19.93
C ALA A 14 -13.02 46.31 20.43
N GLY A 15 -12.14 45.54 19.81
CA GLY A 15 -10.68 45.66 19.94
C GLY A 15 -10.03 45.68 18.56
N GLY A 16 -9.62 46.88 18.11
CA GLY A 16 -8.72 47.05 16.95
C GLY A 16 -7.27 46.78 17.34
N SER A 17 -6.31 46.63 16.43
CA SER A 17 -6.32 46.37 14.99
C SER A 17 -4.88 45.98 14.66
N ASP A 18 -4.66 44.87 13.97
CA ASP A 18 -3.51 44.78 13.06
C ASP A 18 -3.76 43.73 11.95
N HIS A 19 -4.24 44.25 10.81
CA HIS A 19 -4.60 43.60 9.53
C HIS A 19 -5.94 42.81 9.56
N GLY A 20 -7.03 43.54 9.29
CA GLY A 20 -8.42 43.12 9.48
C GLY A 20 -8.95 42.15 8.44
N GLY A 21 -8.93 40.87 8.79
CA GLY A 21 -9.51 39.79 8.00
C GLY A 21 -9.89 38.58 8.87
N ARG A 22 -10.91 37.83 8.45
CA ARG A 22 -11.44 36.65 9.12
C ARG A 22 -10.38 35.54 9.21
N ARG A 23 -10.10 35.04 10.41
CA ARG A 23 -9.12 33.99 10.68
C ARG A 23 -9.79 32.63 10.75
N ILE A 24 -9.36 31.73 9.88
CA ILE A 24 -9.93 30.39 9.70
C ILE A 24 -8.87 29.33 10.02
N LEU A 25 -9.12 28.51 11.04
CA LEU A 25 -8.33 27.29 11.25
C LEU A 25 -8.82 26.18 10.32
N LEU A 26 -7.92 25.60 9.52
CA LEU A 26 -8.26 24.52 8.58
C LEU A 26 -7.47 23.25 8.90
N THR A 27 -8.18 22.21 9.31
CA THR A 27 -7.61 20.85 9.45
C THR A 27 -7.81 20.07 8.16
N GLY A 28 -6.90 19.14 7.84
CA GLY A 28 -7.07 18.26 6.68
C GLY A 28 -6.77 18.93 5.33
N VAL A 29 -6.13 20.11 5.35
CA VAL A 29 -5.79 20.93 4.18
C VAL A 29 -5.04 20.19 3.06
N THR A 30 -4.23 19.19 3.39
CA THR A 30 -3.49 18.40 2.38
C THR A 30 -4.34 17.34 1.68
N GLY A 31 -5.58 17.11 2.15
CA GLY A 31 -6.54 16.19 1.59
C GLY A 31 -7.27 16.76 0.37
N PHE A 32 -8.05 15.90 -0.29
CA PHE A 32 -8.76 16.25 -1.52
C PHE A 32 -9.74 17.43 -1.35
N LEU A 33 -10.62 17.36 -0.36
CA LEU A 33 -11.56 18.46 -0.06
C LEU A 33 -10.83 19.68 0.51
N GLY A 34 -9.92 19.47 1.47
CA GLY A 34 -9.22 20.56 2.17
C GLY A 34 -8.42 21.48 1.25
N GLN A 35 -7.76 20.95 0.21
CA GLN A 35 -7.01 21.79 -0.73
C GLN A 35 -7.94 22.59 -1.67
N ALA A 36 -9.12 22.07 -1.98
CA ALA A 36 -10.13 22.79 -2.77
C ALA A 36 -10.77 23.90 -1.96
N VAL A 37 -11.07 23.64 -0.68
CA VAL A 37 -11.51 24.67 0.27
C VAL A 37 -10.45 25.77 0.42
N LEU A 38 -9.18 25.39 0.62
CA LEU A 38 -8.10 26.38 0.72
C LEU A 38 -7.98 27.22 -0.56
N ARG A 39 -8.01 26.59 -1.74
CA ARG A 39 -8.01 27.34 -3.01
C ARG A 39 -9.17 28.31 -3.05
N SER A 40 -10.40 27.85 -2.81
CA SER A 40 -11.59 28.70 -2.89
C SER A 40 -11.50 29.89 -1.94
N LEU A 41 -11.12 29.68 -0.67
CA LEU A 41 -10.97 30.76 0.31
C LEU A 41 -9.94 31.82 -0.10
N LEU A 42 -8.86 31.40 -0.76
CA LEU A 42 -7.83 32.34 -1.23
C LEU A 42 -8.22 33.02 -2.56
N GLU A 43 -8.95 32.31 -3.43
CA GLU A 43 -9.37 32.79 -4.75
C GLU A 43 -10.53 33.78 -4.67
N THR A 44 -11.49 33.55 -3.76
CA THR A 44 -12.80 34.24 -3.82
C THR A 44 -13.10 35.12 -2.61
N THR A 45 -12.22 35.16 -1.61
CA THR A 45 -12.46 35.93 -0.38
C THR A 45 -11.19 36.69 -0.06
N GLU A 46 -11.19 38.01 -0.15
CA GLU A 46 -9.95 38.81 -0.02
C GLU A 46 -9.48 38.94 1.43
N ASP A 47 -10.41 38.92 2.39
CA ASP A 47 -10.18 39.21 3.80
C ASP A 47 -9.98 37.96 4.66
N VAL A 48 -9.60 36.80 4.10
CA VAL A 48 -9.41 35.56 4.90
C VAL A 48 -7.93 35.28 5.17
N ARG A 49 -7.59 34.92 6.41
CA ARG A 49 -6.29 34.31 6.76
C ARG A 49 -6.51 32.88 7.24
N VAL A 50 -5.75 31.93 6.70
CA VAL A 50 -5.89 30.51 7.02
C VAL A 50 -4.74 30.03 7.90
N LEU A 51 -5.07 29.52 9.08
CA LEU A 51 -4.14 28.75 9.90
C LEU A 51 -4.31 27.25 9.59
N ALA A 52 -3.37 26.67 8.87
CA ALA A 52 -3.42 25.29 8.43
C ALA A 52 -2.73 24.34 9.43
N VAL A 53 -3.46 23.32 9.90
CA VAL A 53 -2.88 22.27 10.77
C VAL A 53 -2.21 21.20 9.91
N VAL A 54 -0.88 21.08 10.00
CA VAL A 54 -0.10 20.16 9.16
C VAL A 54 1.01 19.48 9.93
N ARG A 55 0.95 18.14 10.04
CA ARG A 55 2.05 17.37 10.64
C ARG A 55 3.31 17.35 9.77
N PRO A 56 4.51 17.43 10.36
CA PRO A 56 5.74 17.10 9.65
C PRO A 56 5.75 15.64 9.14
N LYS A 57 6.59 15.33 8.15
CA LYS A 57 6.80 13.96 7.66
C LYS A 57 8.28 13.69 7.38
N GLY A 58 8.91 12.86 8.23
CA GLY A 58 10.34 12.61 8.16
C GLY A 58 11.12 13.92 8.36
N SER A 59 11.99 14.26 7.41
CA SER A 59 12.74 15.53 7.41
C SER A 59 12.00 16.72 6.77
N VAL A 60 10.74 16.55 6.37
CA VAL A 60 9.95 17.61 5.71
C VAL A 60 9.02 18.27 6.73
N THR A 61 9.19 19.59 6.92
CA THR A 61 8.35 20.43 7.79
C THR A 61 6.90 20.54 7.29
N GLY A 62 5.97 20.89 8.17
CA GLY A 62 4.57 21.16 7.84
C GLY A 62 4.44 22.27 6.80
N ARG A 63 5.20 23.37 6.97
CA ARG A 63 5.26 24.48 5.99
C ARG A 63 5.64 23.99 4.60
N LYS A 64 6.73 23.25 4.48
CA LYS A 64 7.22 22.74 3.19
C LYS A 64 6.25 21.74 2.56
N ARG A 65 5.52 20.95 3.37
CA ARG A 65 4.44 20.08 2.88
C ARG A 65 3.28 20.90 2.30
N LEU A 66 2.93 22.02 2.91
CA LEU A 66 1.86 22.88 2.42
C LEU A 66 2.27 23.62 1.15
N GLU A 67 3.50 24.13 1.05
CA GLU A 67 4.04 24.75 -0.16
C GLU A 67 4.08 23.79 -1.36
N GLN A 68 4.21 22.47 -1.12
CA GLN A 68 4.12 21.48 -2.21
C GLN A 68 2.73 21.44 -2.86
N LEU A 69 1.68 21.92 -2.19
CA LEU A 69 0.34 22.02 -2.78
C LEU A 69 0.32 23.01 -3.96
N LEU A 70 1.16 24.06 -3.95
CA LEU A 70 1.26 25.03 -5.05
C LEU A 70 1.66 24.39 -6.39
N ARG A 71 2.26 23.18 -6.36
CA ARG A 71 2.61 22.41 -7.55
C ARG A 71 1.52 21.45 -8.01
N LYS A 72 0.49 21.22 -7.19
CA LYS A 72 -0.61 20.33 -7.54
C LYS A 72 -1.53 21.00 -8.56
N PRO A 73 -2.26 20.21 -9.37
CA PRO A 73 -3.16 20.75 -10.40
C PRO A 73 -4.18 21.76 -9.88
N VAL A 74 -4.65 21.63 -8.63
CA VAL A 74 -5.60 22.57 -8.01
C VAL A 74 -5.06 24.00 -7.96
N PHE A 75 -3.81 24.23 -7.53
CA PHE A 75 -3.22 25.56 -7.48
C PHE A 75 -2.55 25.95 -8.80
N ALA A 76 -1.98 24.98 -9.53
CA ALA A 76 -1.35 25.24 -10.82
C ALA A 76 -2.34 25.78 -11.85
N SER A 77 -3.56 25.22 -11.91
CA SER A 77 -4.62 25.73 -12.79
C SER A 77 -5.05 27.15 -12.44
N TRP A 78 -5.14 27.48 -11.13
CA TRP A 78 -5.43 28.86 -10.71
C TRP A 78 -4.35 29.85 -11.16
N ALA A 79 -3.08 29.48 -11.00
CA ALA A 79 -1.96 30.29 -11.50
C ALA A 79 -2.03 30.47 -13.03
N GLU A 80 -2.41 29.43 -13.78
CA GLU A 80 -2.61 29.53 -15.23
C GLU A 80 -3.79 30.41 -15.61
N GLU A 81 -4.91 30.37 -14.87
CA GLU A 81 -6.05 31.26 -15.04
C GLU A 81 -5.65 32.73 -14.88
N ILE A 82 -4.89 33.07 -13.83
CA ILE A 82 -4.38 34.44 -13.59
C ILE A 82 -3.48 34.90 -14.73
N SER A 83 -2.53 34.07 -15.17
CA SER A 83 -1.64 34.43 -16.27
C SER A 83 -2.39 34.67 -17.58
N LYS A 84 -3.45 33.90 -17.88
CA LYS A 84 -4.28 34.10 -19.06
C LYS A 84 -5.17 35.35 -18.95
N GLY A 85 -5.74 35.60 -17.78
CA GLY A 85 -6.61 36.76 -17.52
C GLY A 85 -5.90 38.11 -17.62
N SER A 86 -4.60 38.16 -17.31
CA SER A 86 -3.79 39.38 -17.44
C SER A 86 -3.47 39.81 -18.88
N GLY A 87 -3.82 39.01 -19.89
CA GLY A 87 -3.48 39.23 -21.30
C GLY A 87 -4.50 40.05 -22.12
N ALA A 88 -5.41 40.78 -21.49
CA ALA A 88 -6.28 41.73 -22.20
C ALA A 88 -5.44 42.86 -22.85
N GLU A 89 -5.86 43.35 -24.02
CA GLU A 89 -5.07 44.27 -24.86
C GLU A 89 -4.48 45.45 -24.06
N GLY A 90 -3.15 45.47 -23.91
CA GLY A 90 -2.39 46.59 -23.34
C GLY A 90 -1.81 46.40 -21.93
N ALA A 91 -2.01 45.27 -21.27
CA ALA A 91 -1.41 44.97 -19.96
C ALA A 91 -0.11 44.14 -20.05
N ASP A 92 0.83 44.39 -19.13
CA ASP A 92 2.06 43.60 -19.00
C ASP A 92 1.75 42.16 -18.55
N PRO A 93 2.44 41.13 -19.08
CA PRO A 93 2.21 39.75 -18.68
C PRO A 93 2.44 39.53 -17.17
N VAL A 94 1.44 38.97 -16.47
CA VAL A 94 1.56 38.63 -15.04
C VAL A 94 1.95 37.16 -14.86
N ASP A 95 2.98 36.91 -14.05
CA ASP A 95 3.33 35.55 -13.61
C ASP A 95 2.36 35.09 -12.51
N GLY A 96 1.32 34.35 -12.88
CA GLY A 96 0.31 33.86 -11.96
C GLY A 96 0.89 32.92 -10.90
N LYS A 97 2.02 32.25 -11.14
CA LYS A 97 2.66 31.43 -10.09
C LYS A 97 3.24 32.31 -9.00
N ALA A 98 3.84 33.44 -9.37
CA ALA A 98 4.34 34.42 -8.40
C ALA A 98 3.19 35.04 -7.60
N VAL A 99 2.08 35.38 -8.25
CA VAL A 99 0.88 35.91 -7.58
C VAL A 99 0.29 34.92 -6.58
N VAL A 100 0.00 33.69 -7.00
CA VAL A 100 -0.58 32.65 -6.11
C VAL A 100 0.37 32.36 -4.95
N LYS A 101 1.69 32.29 -5.21
CA LYS A 101 2.68 32.09 -4.14
C LYS A 101 2.68 33.27 -3.16
N SER A 102 2.61 34.51 -3.63
CA SER A 102 2.56 35.70 -2.78
C SER A 102 1.33 35.67 -1.88
N LEU A 103 0.13 35.43 -2.44
CA LEU A 103 -1.11 35.31 -1.68
C LEU A 103 -1.03 34.19 -0.64
N PHE A 104 -0.46 33.05 -1.02
CA PHE A 104 -0.29 31.92 -0.12
C PHE A 104 0.71 32.24 1.02
N ASP A 105 1.82 32.92 0.73
CA ASP A 105 2.80 33.31 1.74
C ASP A 105 2.25 34.36 2.71
N GLU A 106 1.41 35.27 2.22
CA GLU A 106 0.80 36.34 3.01
C GLU A 106 -0.37 35.84 3.89
N ARG A 107 -1.20 34.94 3.35
CA ARG A 107 -2.51 34.61 3.94
C ARG A 107 -2.59 33.21 4.54
N VAL A 108 -1.55 32.39 4.42
CA VAL A 108 -1.55 31.02 4.94
C VAL A 108 -0.42 30.82 5.95
N GLU A 109 -0.81 30.56 7.19
CA GLU A 109 0.06 30.22 8.30
C GLU A 109 -0.01 28.71 8.57
N VAL A 110 1.00 28.16 9.26
CA VAL A 110 1.06 26.72 9.57
C VAL A 110 1.18 26.51 11.06
N LEU A 111 0.24 25.75 11.60
CA LEU A 111 0.31 25.16 12.93
C LEU A 111 0.85 23.72 12.78
N GLU A 112 2.11 23.51 13.14
CA GLU A 112 2.74 22.20 13.03
C GLU A 112 2.21 21.26 14.11
N GLY A 113 1.48 20.22 13.67
CA GLY A 113 0.84 19.24 14.55
C GLY A 113 -0.15 18.37 13.78
N ASP A 114 -0.75 17.41 14.47
CA ASP A 114 -1.95 16.74 13.99
C ASP A 114 -2.98 16.61 15.10
N LEU A 115 -4.15 16.07 14.76
CA LEU A 115 -5.24 15.96 15.71
C LEU A 115 -4.97 14.95 16.83
N THR A 116 -4.00 14.04 16.70
CA THR A 116 -3.66 13.12 17.79
C THR A 116 -2.83 13.79 18.89
N ASP A 117 -2.16 14.90 18.55
CA ASP A 117 -1.40 15.77 19.45
C ASP A 117 -1.61 17.23 19.01
N MET A 118 -2.80 17.75 19.33
CA MET A 118 -3.24 19.07 18.86
C MET A 118 -2.48 20.16 19.63
N PRO A 119 -1.69 21.01 18.96
CA PRO A 119 -0.98 22.10 19.62
C PRO A 119 -1.94 23.18 20.12
N GLU A 120 -1.48 23.97 21.09
CA GLU A 120 -2.25 25.07 21.67
C GLU A 120 -2.63 26.12 20.61
N ILE A 121 -3.87 26.58 20.67
CA ILE A 121 -4.41 27.59 19.76
C ILE A 121 -4.30 28.95 20.45
N THR A 122 -3.24 29.68 20.12
CA THR A 122 -2.93 30.98 20.75
C THR A 122 -3.39 32.18 19.93
N VAL A 123 -3.72 31.98 18.65
CA VAL A 123 -4.21 33.04 17.77
C VAL A 123 -5.73 33.12 17.82
N PRO A 124 -6.33 34.33 17.73
CA PRO A 124 -7.78 34.48 17.63
C PRO A 124 -8.32 33.84 16.35
N LEU A 125 -9.44 33.14 16.45
CA LEU A 125 -10.13 32.44 15.36
C LEU A 125 -11.58 32.90 15.27
N ASP A 126 -12.07 33.14 14.06
CA ASP A 126 -13.48 33.39 13.78
C ASP A 126 -14.20 32.09 13.38
N THR A 127 -13.49 31.20 12.70
CA THR A 127 -14.05 29.96 12.15
C THR A 127 -13.04 28.82 12.21
N VAL A 128 -13.53 27.61 12.43
CA VAL A 128 -12.74 26.37 12.38
C VAL A 128 -13.37 25.43 11.36
N ILE A 129 -12.65 25.08 10.31
CA ILE A 129 -13.07 24.06 9.34
C ILE A 129 -12.38 22.74 9.70
N HIS A 130 -13.14 21.83 10.29
CA HIS A 130 -12.66 20.50 10.65
C HIS A 130 -12.92 19.48 9.53
N SER A 131 -11.94 19.27 8.66
CA SER A 131 -12.01 18.31 7.53
C SER A 131 -11.01 17.14 7.64
N ALA A 132 -10.12 17.15 8.63
CA ALA A 132 -9.18 16.04 8.84
C ALA A 132 -9.89 14.75 9.26
N SER A 133 -9.68 13.69 8.47
CA SER A 133 -10.15 12.34 8.78
C SER A 133 -9.38 11.30 7.96
N SER A 134 -9.30 10.06 8.46
CA SER A 134 -8.89 8.91 7.67
C SER A 134 -10.09 8.33 6.92
N VAL A 135 -10.09 8.46 5.58
CA VAL A 135 -11.15 7.91 4.69
C VAL A 135 -10.79 6.48 4.26
N SER A 136 -10.38 5.65 5.22
CA SER A 136 -10.11 4.23 5.00
C SER A 136 -11.26 3.42 5.56
N PHE A 137 -11.78 2.47 4.79
CA PHE A 137 -12.92 1.62 5.18
C PHE A 137 -12.51 0.37 5.99
N ASP A 138 -11.23 -0.01 5.96
CA ASP A 138 -10.70 -1.17 6.68
C ASP A 138 -9.40 -0.84 7.48
N PRO A 139 -9.30 0.28 8.22
CA PRO A 139 -8.21 0.47 9.18
C PRO A 139 -8.40 -0.45 10.41
N PRO A 140 -7.31 -0.80 11.12
CA PRO A 140 -7.40 -1.32 12.47
C PRO A 140 -8.31 -0.45 13.34
N ILE A 141 -9.19 -1.07 14.13
CA ILE A 141 -10.19 -0.35 14.95
C ILE A 141 -9.57 0.74 15.83
N ASP A 142 -8.41 0.46 16.44
CA ASP A 142 -7.73 1.38 17.33
C ASP A 142 -7.19 2.60 16.58
N GLU A 143 -6.68 2.43 15.36
CA GLU A 143 -6.22 3.52 14.49
C GLU A 143 -7.39 4.38 13.99
N ALA A 144 -8.51 3.74 13.65
CA ALA A 144 -9.72 4.40 13.18
C ALA A 144 -10.28 5.35 14.25
N PHE A 145 -10.47 4.83 15.47
CA PHE A 145 -10.97 5.61 16.60
C PHE A 145 -9.99 6.68 17.04
N ARG A 146 -8.68 6.37 17.14
CA ARG A 146 -7.65 7.35 17.51
C ARG A 146 -7.64 8.55 16.57
N THR A 147 -7.76 8.30 15.26
CA THR A 147 -7.68 9.37 14.25
C THR A 147 -8.97 10.17 14.15
N ASN A 148 -10.12 9.51 14.02
CA ASN A 148 -11.37 10.19 13.70
C ASN A 148 -12.09 10.70 14.95
N VAL A 149 -12.20 9.87 15.99
CA VAL A 149 -12.91 10.22 17.23
C VAL A 149 -11.97 10.97 18.18
N GLY A 150 -10.79 10.39 18.44
CA GLY A 150 -9.76 11.01 19.27
C GLY A 150 -9.27 12.34 18.68
N GLY A 151 -9.12 12.41 17.36
CA GLY A 151 -8.75 13.63 16.68
C GLY A 151 -9.79 14.75 16.81
N ALA A 152 -11.08 14.42 16.67
CA ALA A 152 -12.15 15.39 16.92
C ALA A 152 -12.14 15.84 18.40
N ARG A 153 -12.05 14.89 19.34
CA ARG A 153 -12.02 15.18 20.78
C ARG A 153 -10.90 16.15 21.13
N ASN A 154 -9.67 15.85 20.70
CA ASN A 154 -8.51 16.69 20.98
C ASN A 154 -8.64 18.10 20.36
N LEU A 155 -9.26 18.24 19.19
CA LEU A 155 -9.55 19.56 18.60
C LEU A 155 -10.51 20.37 19.47
N TYR A 156 -11.65 19.77 19.88
CA TYR A 156 -12.63 20.46 20.70
C TYR A 156 -12.09 20.79 22.10
N GLU A 157 -11.29 19.89 22.70
CA GLU A 157 -10.59 20.18 23.95
C GLU A 157 -9.60 21.34 23.82
N ALA A 158 -8.83 21.40 22.72
CA ALA A 158 -7.93 22.52 22.45
C ALA A 158 -8.68 23.85 22.23
N LEU A 159 -9.84 23.82 21.56
CA LEU A 159 -10.69 25.00 21.39
C LEU A 159 -11.27 25.48 22.73
N LEU A 160 -11.79 24.57 23.55
CA LEU A 160 -12.26 24.90 24.90
C LEU A 160 -11.14 25.49 25.76
N ALA A 161 -9.94 24.90 25.71
CA ALA A 161 -8.78 25.39 26.44
C ALA A 161 -8.32 26.79 25.99
N SER A 162 -8.53 27.14 24.72
CA SER A 162 -8.21 28.47 24.18
C SER A 162 -9.13 29.58 24.72
N GLY A 163 -10.32 29.22 25.25
CA GLY A 163 -11.32 30.18 25.72
C GLY A 163 -12.02 30.98 24.61
N GLN A 164 -11.81 30.63 23.34
CA GLN A 164 -12.42 31.28 22.18
C GLN A 164 -13.75 30.63 21.80
N ASP A 165 -14.62 31.33 21.05
CA ASP A 165 -15.91 30.81 20.56
C ASP A 165 -16.03 30.92 19.03
N PRO A 166 -15.13 30.29 18.24
CA PRO A 166 -15.25 30.30 16.79
C PRO A 166 -16.44 29.45 16.32
N HIS A 167 -17.00 29.80 15.16
CA HIS A 167 -17.94 28.91 14.47
C HIS A 167 -17.20 27.68 13.94
N VAL A 168 -17.58 26.48 14.39
CA VAL A 168 -16.98 25.23 13.91
C VAL A 168 -17.79 24.64 12.76
N ILE A 169 -17.16 24.38 11.63
CA ILE A 169 -17.71 23.62 10.51
C ILE A 169 -17.12 22.21 10.55
N HIS A 170 -17.90 21.25 11.04
CA HIS A 170 -17.50 19.86 11.18
C HIS A 170 -17.86 19.08 9.92
N VAL A 171 -16.86 18.63 9.15
CA VAL A 171 -17.09 17.81 7.95
C VAL A 171 -17.20 16.34 8.33
N SER A 172 -18.38 15.79 8.08
CA SER A 172 -18.77 14.41 8.36
C SER A 172 -19.07 13.67 7.05
N THR A 173 -20.13 12.85 6.99
CA THR A 173 -20.61 12.16 5.78
C THR A 173 -22.11 11.88 5.90
N ALA A 174 -22.86 11.86 4.79
CA ALA A 174 -24.28 11.52 4.80
C ALA A 174 -24.55 10.11 5.35
N TYR A 175 -23.57 9.21 5.25
CA TYR A 175 -23.68 7.81 5.67
C TYR A 175 -23.52 7.57 7.19
N VAL A 176 -23.36 8.61 8.01
CA VAL A 176 -23.25 8.47 9.48
C VAL A 176 -24.51 7.90 10.15
N GLY A 177 -25.65 7.92 9.45
CA GLY A 177 -26.92 7.38 9.95
C GLY A 177 -27.03 5.85 9.98
N GLY A 178 -25.98 5.13 9.53
CA GLY A 178 -25.97 3.67 9.44
C GLY A 178 -26.92 3.12 8.38
N ILE A 179 -27.07 1.79 8.36
CA ILE A 179 -27.95 1.08 7.43
C ILE A 179 -29.41 1.40 7.77
N SER A 180 -30.15 1.90 6.79
CA SER A 180 -31.59 2.15 6.92
C SER A 180 -32.29 2.08 5.56
N LYS A 181 -33.61 2.21 5.56
CA LYS A 181 -34.43 2.23 4.33
C LYS A 181 -35.22 3.53 4.27
N GLY A 182 -35.37 4.08 3.08
CA GLY A 182 -36.17 5.27 2.81
C GLY A 182 -35.43 6.58 3.05
N LEU A 183 -36.22 7.65 3.24
CA LEU A 183 -35.74 9.02 3.32
C LEU A 183 -34.99 9.30 4.64
N ARG A 184 -33.80 9.89 4.53
CA ARG A 184 -32.92 10.28 5.63
C ARG A 184 -32.85 11.80 5.72
N ARG A 185 -33.57 12.34 6.70
CA ARG A 185 -33.61 13.76 7.00
C ARG A 185 -32.29 14.25 7.61
N GLU A 186 -31.98 15.51 7.34
CA GLU A 186 -30.96 16.25 8.10
C GLU A 186 -31.39 16.38 9.57
N GLY A 187 -30.39 16.42 10.47
CA GLY A 187 -30.61 16.49 11.91
C GLY A 187 -29.60 15.68 12.72
N SER A 188 -29.69 15.80 14.04
CA SER A 188 -28.85 15.05 14.97
C SER A 188 -29.14 13.55 14.93
N LEU A 189 -28.12 12.74 15.19
CA LEU A 189 -28.25 11.29 15.22
C LEU A 189 -28.81 10.82 16.56
N LYS A 190 -29.98 10.18 16.54
CA LYS A 190 -30.50 9.44 17.69
C LYS A 190 -29.81 8.08 17.76
N ALA A 191 -28.61 8.02 18.36
CA ALA A 191 -27.85 6.79 18.51
C ALA A 191 -27.70 6.41 20.00
N ASP A 192 -28.02 5.16 20.32
CA ASP A 192 -27.89 4.58 21.68
C ASP A 192 -26.45 4.13 22.02
N VAL A 193 -25.46 4.58 21.23
CA VAL A 193 -24.05 4.18 21.39
C VAL A 193 -23.28 5.33 22.02
N ASP A 194 -22.61 5.06 23.14
CA ASP A 194 -21.73 6.01 23.84
C ASP A 194 -20.33 6.02 23.19
N TRP A 195 -19.97 7.14 22.57
CA TRP A 195 -18.67 7.30 21.93
C TRP A 195 -17.49 7.11 22.89
N ARG A 196 -17.62 7.43 24.20
CA ARG A 196 -16.52 7.28 25.17
C ARG A 196 -16.23 5.81 25.42
N ALA A 197 -17.28 5.02 25.67
CA ALA A 197 -17.16 3.59 25.86
C ALA A 197 -16.57 2.90 24.61
N GLU A 198 -17.02 3.27 23.41
CA GLU A 198 -16.47 2.73 22.17
C GLU A 198 -15.02 3.15 21.94
N TYR A 199 -14.66 4.39 22.24
CA TYR A 199 -13.30 4.89 22.11
C TYR A 199 -12.33 4.13 23.03
N GLU A 200 -12.68 3.92 24.29
CA GLU A 200 -11.87 3.13 25.25
C GLU A 200 -11.76 1.66 24.81
N ALA A 201 -12.87 1.05 24.38
CA ALA A 201 -12.90 -0.32 23.90
C ALA A 201 -12.03 -0.52 22.64
N ALA A 202 -12.05 0.45 21.72
CA ALA A 202 -11.25 0.44 20.50
C ALA A 202 -9.76 0.56 20.80
N LEU A 203 -9.35 1.49 21.67
CA LEU A 203 -7.94 1.67 22.03
C LEU A 203 -7.36 0.45 22.78
N SER A 204 -8.16 -0.20 23.62
CA SER A 204 -7.75 -1.43 24.33
C SER A 204 -7.76 -2.69 23.44
N ALA A 205 -8.34 -2.63 22.22
CA ALA A 205 -8.42 -3.79 21.33
C ALA A 205 -7.04 -4.30 20.92
N ARG A 206 -6.07 -3.41 20.66
CA ARG A 206 -4.71 -3.81 20.25
C ARG A 206 -4.01 -4.65 21.31
N GLU A 207 -4.09 -4.25 22.58
CA GLU A 207 -3.48 -5.01 23.67
C GLU A 207 -4.09 -6.42 23.78
N ARG A 208 -5.43 -6.52 23.70
CA ARG A 208 -6.14 -7.80 23.75
C ARG A 208 -5.76 -8.73 22.58
N VAL A 209 -5.71 -8.19 21.35
CA VAL A 209 -5.34 -8.95 20.15
C VAL A 209 -3.86 -9.34 20.18
N GLU A 210 -2.97 -8.47 20.65
CA GLU A 210 -1.56 -8.77 20.84
C GLU A 210 -1.34 -9.91 21.84
N ALA A 211 -2.09 -9.92 22.95
CA ALA A 211 -2.07 -11.03 23.92
C ALA A 211 -2.59 -12.34 23.29
N GLU A 212 -3.67 -12.28 22.51
CA GLU A 212 -4.20 -13.44 21.79
C GLU A 212 -3.21 -14.01 20.76
N SER A 213 -2.49 -13.13 20.05
CA SER A 213 -1.51 -13.52 19.04
C SER A 213 -0.32 -14.31 19.60
N ARG A 214 -0.03 -14.14 20.91
CA ARG A 214 1.08 -14.79 21.63
C ARG A 214 0.67 -16.08 22.35
N LYS A 215 -0.60 -16.50 22.26
CA LYS A 215 -1.03 -17.78 22.81
C LYS A 215 -0.30 -18.94 22.12
N PRO A 216 0.05 -20.03 22.84
CA PRO A 216 0.79 -21.15 22.27
C PRO A 216 0.13 -21.74 21.01
N GLU A 217 -1.19 -21.79 20.95
CA GLU A 217 -1.95 -22.35 19.83
C GLU A 217 -1.76 -21.51 18.55
N THR A 218 -1.89 -20.18 18.68
CA THR A 218 -1.69 -19.24 17.58
C THR A 218 -0.25 -19.28 17.08
N LEU A 219 0.74 -19.21 18.00
CA LEU A 219 2.15 -19.27 17.64
C LEU A 219 2.52 -20.60 16.96
N ARG A 220 2.02 -21.75 17.45
CA ARG A 220 2.27 -23.05 16.81
C ARG A 220 1.73 -23.10 15.38
N SER A 221 0.58 -22.48 15.13
CA SER A 221 0.01 -22.36 13.78
C SER A 221 0.91 -21.52 12.87
N GLN A 222 1.33 -20.34 13.33
CA GLN A 222 2.21 -19.44 12.57
C GLN A 222 3.58 -20.07 12.28
N ILE A 223 4.19 -20.72 13.28
CA ILE A 223 5.47 -21.45 13.12
C ILE A 223 5.32 -22.58 12.10
N ARG A 224 4.20 -23.32 12.12
CA ARG A 224 3.96 -24.41 11.16
C ARG A 224 3.86 -23.87 9.74
N ALA A 225 3.13 -22.77 9.53
CA ALA A 225 3.03 -22.13 8.22
C ALA A 225 4.37 -21.56 7.75
N ALA A 226 5.15 -20.92 8.64
CA ALA A 226 6.47 -20.38 8.34
C ALA A 226 7.47 -21.49 7.97
N LYS A 227 7.48 -22.62 8.69
CA LYS A 227 8.34 -23.78 8.36
C LYS A 227 8.06 -24.33 6.96
N LEU A 228 6.81 -24.33 6.52
CA LEU A 228 6.44 -24.81 5.19
C LEU A 228 6.91 -23.88 4.06
N ARG A 229 6.95 -22.57 4.31
CA ARG A 229 7.38 -21.57 3.31
C ARG A 229 8.89 -21.38 3.30
N ASP A 230 9.48 -21.24 4.49
CA ASP A 230 10.80 -20.65 4.69
C ASP A 230 11.78 -21.60 5.40
N GLY A 231 11.39 -22.86 5.63
CA GLY A 231 12.23 -23.86 6.30
C GLY A 231 13.60 -24.07 5.63
N ARG A 232 13.67 -23.87 4.32
CA ARG A 232 14.91 -23.97 3.52
C ARG A 232 15.93 -22.85 3.77
N MET A 233 15.54 -21.78 4.44
CA MET A 233 16.43 -20.65 4.74
C MET A 233 17.02 -20.72 6.15
N GLY A 234 16.66 -21.73 6.94
CA GLY A 234 17.13 -21.91 8.30
C GLY A 234 16.15 -21.44 9.40
N PRO A 235 16.49 -21.71 10.66
CA PRO A 235 15.60 -21.51 11.80
C PRO A 235 15.31 -20.04 12.14
N LYS A 236 16.25 -19.10 11.96
CA LYS A 236 16.01 -17.66 12.15
C LYS A 236 15.11 -17.11 11.06
N ALA A 237 15.25 -17.57 9.82
CA ALA A 237 14.35 -17.18 8.74
C ALA A 237 12.89 -17.61 9.02
N VAL A 238 12.72 -18.84 9.53
CA VAL A 238 11.42 -19.33 10.02
C VAL A 238 10.89 -18.48 11.17
N ALA A 239 11.74 -18.12 12.15
CA ALA A 239 11.34 -17.28 13.27
C ALA A 239 10.89 -15.88 12.80
N ALA A 240 11.64 -15.24 11.89
CA ALA A 240 11.31 -13.95 11.32
C ALA A 240 10.00 -13.98 10.52
N SER A 241 9.81 -14.99 9.66
CA SER A 241 8.56 -15.20 8.90
C SER A 241 7.37 -15.48 9.81
N SER A 242 7.58 -16.23 10.90
CA SER A 242 6.54 -16.47 11.90
C SER A 242 6.13 -15.18 12.62
N GLU A 243 7.09 -14.30 12.93
CA GLU A 243 6.81 -13.01 13.55
C GLU A 243 6.15 -12.02 12.57
N GLU A 244 6.59 -11.97 11.30
CA GLU A 244 5.92 -11.20 10.24
C GLU A 244 4.46 -11.65 10.08
N ALA A 245 4.22 -12.96 10.03
CA ALA A 245 2.88 -13.53 9.92
C ALA A 245 2.01 -13.27 11.17
N ARG A 246 2.60 -13.29 12.37
CA ARG A 246 1.89 -12.92 13.60
C ARG A 246 1.45 -11.45 13.59
N ARG A 247 2.34 -10.53 13.18
CA ARG A 247 2.00 -9.10 13.06
C ARG A 247 0.89 -8.85 12.04
N ALA A 248 0.99 -9.49 10.87
CA ALA A 248 -0.07 -9.41 9.86
C ALA A 248 -1.41 -9.96 10.39
N TRP A 249 -1.38 -11.03 11.19
CA TRP A 249 -2.57 -11.57 11.84
C TRP A 249 -3.17 -10.59 12.86
N VAL A 250 -2.35 -9.88 13.64
CA VAL A 250 -2.82 -8.84 14.58
C VAL A 250 -3.56 -7.73 13.82
N ASP A 251 -2.96 -7.23 12.73
CA ASP A 251 -3.57 -6.17 11.93
C ASP A 251 -4.90 -6.63 11.29
N GLU A 252 -4.92 -7.83 10.68
CA GLU A 252 -6.14 -8.42 10.11
C GLU A 252 -7.25 -8.58 11.17
N ARG A 253 -6.87 -9.01 12.38
CA ARG A 253 -7.81 -9.19 13.48
C ARG A 253 -8.37 -7.85 13.97
N LEU A 254 -7.57 -6.79 14.02
CA LEU A 254 -8.03 -5.46 14.42
C LEU A 254 -8.98 -4.84 13.39
N VAL A 255 -8.76 -5.10 12.10
CA VAL A 255 -9.70 -4.72 11.03
C VAL A 255 -11.03 -5.46 11.21
N ASP A 256 -10.98 -6.77 11.44
CA ASP A 256 -12.16 -7.61 11.69
C ASP A 256 -12.97 -7.16 12.91
N PHE A 257 -12.30 -6.76 14.00
CA PHE A 257 -12.93 -6.15 15.18
C PHE A 257 -13.70 -4.88 14.81
N GLY A 258 -13.08 -3.96 14.08
CA GLY A 258 -13.71 -2.69 13.68
C GLY A 258 -14.92 -2.92 12.78
N ARG A 259 -14.76 -3.77 11.76
CA ARG A 259 -15.83 -4.15 10.83
C ARG A 259 -17.01 -4.79 11.56
N THR A 260 -16.75 -5.80 12.38
CA THR A 260 -17.79 -6.54 13.09
C THR A 260 -18.48 -5.65 14.12
N ARG A 261 -17.74 -4.78 14.82
CA ARG A 261 -18.33 -3.86 15.79
C ARG A 261 -19.27 -2.87 15.11
N ALA A 262 -18.81 -2.18 14.06
CA ALA A 262 -19.64 -1.25 13.29
C ALA A 262 -20.94 -1.91 12.81
N GLN A 263 -20.86 -3.11 12.23
CA GLN A 263 -22.03 -3.86 11.77
C GLN A 263 -22.96 -4.27 12.92
N SER A 264 -22.41 -4.66 14.07
CA SER A 264 -23.21 -5.05 15.24
C SER A 264 -24.08 -3.93 15.82
N VAL A 265 -23.68 -2.67 15.59
CA VAL A 265 -24.41 -1.49 16.04
C VAL A 265 -25.11 -0.75 14.90
N GLY A 266 -25.14 -1.32 13.69
CA GLY A 266 -25.96 -0.82 12.58
C GLY A 266 -25.24 0.05 11.54
N TRP A 267 -23.92 0.21 11.62
CA TRP A 267 -23.12 0.90 10.60
C TRP A 267 -22.57 -0.04 9.54
N THR A 268 -22.41 0.46 8.31
CA THR A 268 -21.92 -0.33 7.17
C THR A 268 -20.46 -0.72 7.31
N ASP A 269 -19.66 0.16 7.91
CA ASP A 269 -18.21 0.10 7.98
C ASP A 269 -17.67 0.95 9.14
N ILE A 270 -16.39 0.79 9.44
CA ILE A 270 -15.73 1.50 10.56
C ILE A 270 -15.56 3.00 10.30
N TYR A 271 -15.51 3.45 9.04
CA TYR A 271 -15.36 4.85 8.70
C TYR A 271 -16.64 5.63 9.04
N THR A 272 -17.79 5.15 8.56
CA THR A 272 -19.10 5.77 8.86
C THR A 272 -19.41 5.72 10.35
N PHE A 273 -19.04 4.63 11.02
CA PHE A 273 -19.19 4.50 12.47
C PHE A 273 -18.35 5.53 13.24
N THR A 274 -17.06 5.65 12.94
CA THR A 274 -16.19 6.62 13.63
C THR A 274 -16.53 8.07 13.31
N LYS A 275 -17.11 8.36 12.14
CA LYS A 275 -17.67 9.69 11.83
C LYS A 275 -18.90 10.01 12.66
N ALA A 276 -19.83 9.08 12.84
CA ALA A 276 -20.97 9.27 13.73
C ALA A 276 -20.52 9.55 15.18
N MET A 277 -19.52 8.80 15.67
CA MET A 277 -18.96 9.04 17.01
C MET A 277 -18.27 10.42 17.10
N ALA A 278 -17.60 10.88 16.04
CA ALA A 278 -17.00 12.21 16.00
C ALA A 278 -18.04 13.34 16.00
N GLU A 279 -19.23 13.13 15.43
CA GLU A 279 -20.34 14.07 15.57
C GLU A 279 -20.83 14.14 17.01
N GLN A 280 -21.00 13.02 17.70
CA GLN A 280 -21.36 13.02 19.13
C GLN A 280 -20.33 13.76 19.99
N VAL A 281 -19.04 13.63 19.69
CA VAL A 281 -17.99 14.42 20.35
C VAL A 281 -18.22 15.92 20.16
N ALA A 282 -18.52 16.35 18.94
CA ALA A 282 -18.79 17.76 18.63
C ALA A 282 -20.09 18.27 19.29
N GLU A 283 -21.14 17.45 19.28
CA GLU A 283 -22.42 17.74 19.93
C GLU A 283 -22.22 17.91 21.43
N GLU A 284 -21.53 16.99 22.10
CA GLU A 284 -21.38 17.01 23.56
C GLU A 284 -20.35 18.04 24.06
N LEU A 285 -19.17 18.11 23.44
CA LEU A 285 -18.10 18.99 23.92
C LEU A 285 -18.27 20.44 23.48
N TRP A 286 -18.97 20.69 22.37
CA TRP A 286 -19.09 22.03 21.79
C TRP A 286 -20.53 22.53 21.80
N ALA A 287 -21.43 21.90 21.03
CA ALA A 287 -22.80 22.36 20.89
C ALA A 287 -23.57 22.37 22.23
N GLY A 288 -23.36 21.36 23.06
CA GLY A 288 -23.96 21.21 24.39
C GLY A 288 -23.56 22.31 25.38
N ASN A 289 -22.44 23.00 25.12
CA ASN A 289 -21.98 24.17 25.88
C ASN A 289 -22.46 25.51 25.28
N GLY A 290 -23.34 25.48 24.27
CA GLY A 290 -23.91 26.67 23.62
C GLY A 290 -23.09 27.23 22.46
N HIS A 291 -21.92 26.66 22.18
CA HIS A 291 -21.05 27.08 21.08
C HIS A 291 -21.65 26.75 19.70
N ARG A 292 -21.24 27.50 18.67
CA ARG A 292 -21.78 27.34 17.32
C ARG A 292 -21.04 26.25 16.55
N VAL A 293 -21.77 25.28 16.04
CA VAL A 293 -21.28 24.25 15.11
C VAL A 293 -22.25 24.03 13.95
N SER A 294 -21.72 23.77 12.76
CA SER A 294 -22.44 23.29 11.60
C SER A 294 -21.85 21.98 11.11
N PHE A 295 -22.69 20.99 10.83
CA PHE A 295 -22.30 19.67 10.36
C PHE A 295 -22.51 19.58 8.86
N VAL A 296 -21.42 19.45 8.10
CA VAL A 296 -21.48 19.27 6.64
C VAL A 296 -21.31 17.78 6.34
N ARG A 297 -22.36 17.15 5.83
CA ARG A 297 -22.47 15.72 5.55
C ARG A 297 -22.51 15.46 4.04
N PRO A 298 -21.37 15.43 3.35
CA PRO A 298 -21.35 15.07 1.94
C PRO A 298 -21.61 13.57 1.71
N SER A 299 -22.19 13.24 0.55
CA SER A 299 -22.19 11.86 0.03
C SER A 299 -20.84 11.51 -0.63
N ILE A 300 -20.81 10.62 -1.63
CA ILE A 300 -19.56 10.20 -2.27
C ILE A 300 -19.03 11.38 -3.10
N ILE A 301 -17.96 12.02 -2.62
CA ILE A 301 -17.35 13.17 -3.27
C ILE A 301 -16.52 12.72 -4.49
N GLU A 302 -16.94 13.14 -5.67
CA GLU A 302 -16.26 12.87 -6.94
C GLU A 302 -15.68 14.16 -7.57
N SER A 303 -15.22 14.07 -8.82
CA SER A 303 -14.53 15.17 -9.52
C SER A 303 -15.34 16.47 -9.54
N ALA A 304 -14.64 17.61 -9.60
CA ALA A 304 -15.27 18.92 -9.72
C ALA A 304 -16.13 19.03 -10.98
N MET A 305 -17.28 19.70 -10.87
CA MET A 305 -18.13 20.02 -12.02
C MET A 305 -17.68 21.30 -12.72
N LYS A 306 -17.31 22.32 -11.95
CA LYS A 306 -16.91 23.66 -12.43
C LYS A 306 -15.54 24.06 -11.88
N LYS A 307 -15.36 24.07 -10.55
CA LYS A 307 -14.14 24.56 -9.89
C LYS A 307 -13.51 23.47 -9.03
N PRO A 308 -12.18 23.34 -8.92
CA PRO A 308 -11.11 24.17 -9.48
C PRO A 308 -11.08 24.25 -11.02
N TYR A 309 -11.45 23.18 -11.69
CA TYR A 309 -11.75 23.11 -13.12
C TYR A 309 -12.57 21.82 -13.38
N PRO A 310 -13.34 21.72 -14.48
CA PRO A 310 -14.16 20.54 -14.76
C PRO A 310 -13.34 19.25 -14.81
N GLY A 311 -13.79 18.21 -14.11
CA GLY A 311 -13.09 16.93 -14.00
C GLY A 311 -11.90 16.91 -13.02
N TRP A 312 -11.63 18.00 -12.28
CA TRP A 312 -10.55 17.98 -11.29
C TRP A 312 -10.80 16.94 -10.20
N ILE A 313 -9.83 16.03 -10.01
CA ILE A 313 -9.84 14.98 -8.99
C ILE A 313 -8.41 14.72 -8.52
N ASP A 314 -8.20 14.51 -7.21
CA ASP A 314 -6.87 14.23 -6.65
C ASP A 314 -6.78 12.79 -6.12
N GLY A 315 -6.25 11.89 -6.93
CA GLY A 315 -6.18 10.45 -6.64
C GLY A 315 -7.54 9.76 -6.81
N TYR A 316 -7.53 8.43 -6.80
CA TYR A 316 -8.76 7.65 -6.91
C TYR A 316 -9.67 7.84 -5.69
N LYS A 317 -10.96 8.01 -5.95
CA LYS A 317 -12.04 8.10 -4.97
C LYS A 317 -12.71 6.75 -4.76
N VAL A 318 -13.87 6.77 -4.13
CA VAL A 318 -14.58 5.56 -3.76
C VAL A 318 -15.04 4.84 -5.02
N ALA A 319 -15.59 5.51 -6.04
CA ALA A 319 -16.05 4.80 -7.25
C ALA A 319 -14.90 4.39 -8.22
N ASP A 320 -13.87 5.22 -8.37
CA ASP A 320 -12.88 5.07 -9.45
C ASP A 320 -12.16 3.72 -9.55
N PRO A 321 -11.70 3.08 -8.44
CA PRO A 321 -11.03 1.79 -8.53
C PRO A 321 -11.92 0.71 -9.14
N LEU A 322 -13.23 0.79 -8.86
CA LEU A 322 -14.23 -0.11 -9.41
C LEU A 322 -14.48 0.17 -10.89
N ILE A 323 -14.68 1.45 -11.26
CA ILE A 323 -14.81 1.89 -12.66
C ILE A 323 -13.59 1.43 -13.48
N MET A 324 -12.39 1.56 -12.92
CA MET A 324 -11.14 1.15 -13.56
C MET A 324 -10.94 -0.36 -13.61
N ALA A 325 -11.43 -1.12 -12.63
CA ALA A 325 -11.46 -2.58 -12.73
C ALA A 325 -12.44 -3.04 -13.83
N TYR A 326 -13.57 -2.36 -13.99
CA TYR A 326 -14.53 -2.63 -15.06
C TYR A 326 -13.95 -2.31 -16.44
N ALA A 327 -13.35 -1.12 -16.60
CA ALA A 327 -12.70 -0.70 -17.84
C ALA A 327 -11.56 -1.62 -18.29
N ARG A 328 -10.93 -2.35 -17.34
CA ARG A 328 -9.92 -3.38 -17.61
C ARG A 328 -10.50 -4.78 -17.87
N GLY A 329 -11.82 -4.93 -17.97
CA GLY A 329 -12.50 -6.20 -18.17
C GLY A 329 -12.40 -7.17 -16.98
N MET A 330 -12.04 -6.69 -15.79
CA MET A 330 -11.82 -7.54 -14.61
C MET A 330 -13.11 -7.89 -13.86
N LEU A 331 -14.18 -7.12 -14.09
CA LEU A 331 -15.49 -7.24 -13.44
C LEU A 331 -16.55 -7.71 -14.44
N PRO A 332 -16.68 -9.03 -14.70
CA PRO A 332 -17.71 -9.54 -15.60
C PRO A 332 -19.14 -9.40 -15.04
N GLU A 333 -19.28 -9.38 -13.71
CA GLU A 333 -20.55 -9.30 -13.00
C GLU A 333 -20.39 -8.32 -11.83
N PHE A 334 -21.44 -7.52 -11.55
CA PHE A 334 -21.44 -6.59 -10.44
C PHE A 334 -22.62 -6.84 -9.49
N PRO A 335 -22.38 -7.09 -8.19
CA PRO A 335 -23.43 -7.27 -7.21
C PRO A 335 -23.98 -5.92 -6.74
N GLY A 336 -25.23 -5.62 -7.08
CA GLY A 336 -25.94 -4.42 -6.64
C GLY A 336 -27.42 -4.45 -7.01
N LEU A 337 -28.21 -3.60 -6.36
CA LEU A 337 -29.59 -3.35 -6.76
C LEU A 337 -29.57 -2.30 -7.90
N ALA A 338 -30.08 -2.66 -9.07
CA ALA A 338 -30.08 -1.76 -10.24
C ALA A 338 -30.87 -0.45 -9.99
N ASP A 339 -31.88 -0.54 -9.13
CA ASP A 339 -32.82 0.54 -8.81
C ASP A 339 -32.41 1.35 -7.57
N SER A 340 -31.31 0.99 -6.88
CA SER A 340 -30.84 1.80 -5.75
C SER A 340 -30.28 3.12 -6.25
N ILE A 341 -30.55 4.19 -5.50
CA ILE A 341 -29.96 5.51 -5.74
C ILE A 341 -28.52 5.49 -5.21
N LEU A 342 -27.57 5.82 -6.07
CA LEU A 342 -26.19 6.03 -5.67
C LEU A 342 -25.97 7.51 -5.42
N ASP A 343 -25.73 7.89 -4.17
CA ASP A 343 -25.54 9.29 -3.82
C ASP A 343 -24.07 9.69 -4.03
N VAL A 344 -23.85 10.43 -5.12
CA VAL A 344 -22.58 11.07 -5.47
C VAL A 344 -22.75 12.59 -5.51
N ILE A 345 -21.67 13.32 -5.26
CA ILE A 345 -21.67 14.78 -5.28
C ILE A 345 -20.34 15.33 -5.84
N PRO A 346 -20.36 16.31 -6.77
CA PRO A 346 -19.14 16.98 -7.19
C PRO A 346 -18.49 17.77 -6.05
N VAL A 347 -17.16 17.71 -5.94
CA VAL A 347 -16.41 18.33 -4.83
C VAL A 347 -16.65 19.83 -4.64
N ASP A 348 -16.90 20.58 -5.71
CA ASP A 348 -17.19 22.02 -5.64
C ASP A 348 -18.49 22.34 -4.90
N HIS A 349 -19.51 21.49 -4.97
CA HIS A 349 -20.75 21.73 -4.22
C HIS A 349 -20.49 21.67 -2.71
N VAL A 350 -19.66 20.71 -2.29
CA VAL A 350 -19.23 20.56 -0.89
C VAL A 350 -18.36 21.74 -0.45
N VAL A 351 -17.43 22.18 -1.32
CA VAL A 351 -16.60 23.36 -1.07
C VAL A 351 -17.47 24.60 -0.90
N ASN A 352 -18.45 24.80 -1.76
CA ASN A 352 -19.29 25.98 -1.78
C ASN A 352 -20.17 26.08 -0.51
N VAL A 353 -20.72 24.97 -0.02
CA VAL A 353 -21.41 24.92 1.28
C VAL A 353 -20.45 25.27 2.43
N ILE A 354 -19.23 24.73 2.44
CA ILE A 354 -18.24 25.04 3.49
C ILE A 354 -17.85 26.52 3.46
N VAL A 355 -17.60 27.08 2.27
CA VAL A 355 -17.21 28.49 2.09
C VAL A 355 -18.38 29.41 2.47
N ALA A 356 -19.62 29.06 2.12
CA ALA A 356 -20.81 29.80 2.54
C ALA A 356 -20.89 29.87 4.06
N LEU A 357 -20.80 28.72 4.75
CA LEU A 357 -20.84 28.67 6.21
C LEU A 357 -19.69 29.43 6.87
N ALA A 358 -18.52 29.47 6.23
CA ALA A 358 -17.32 30.11 6.77
C ALA A 358 -17.27 31.63 6.54
N THR A 359 -17.92 32.14 5.50
CA THR A 359 -17.76 33.55 5.08
C THR A 359 -19.04 34.37 5.21
N GLN A 360 -20.21 33.72 5.13
CA GLN A 360 -21.51 34.38 5.17
C GLN A 360 -22.11 34.35 6.57
N GLU A 361 -22.95 35.34 6.89
CA GLU A 361 -23.69 35.35 8.14
C GLU A 361 -24.78 34.28 8.11
N THR A 362 -24.62 33.21 8.89
CA THR A 362 -25.63 32.16 9.05
C THR A 362 -26.01 32.01 10.53
N THR A 363 -27.30 31.92 10.83
CA THR A 363 -27.81 31.87 12.22
C THR A 363 -28.33 30.49 12.63
N ARG A 364 -28.24 29.51 11.72
CA ARG A 364 -28.74 28.15 11.89
C ARG A 364 -28.06 27.41 13.04
N ARG A 365 -28.87 26.83 13.93
CA ARG A 365 -28.47 26.09 15.15
C ARG A 365 -29.41 24.92 15.39
N GLY A 366 -29.03 23.99 16.26
CA GLY A 366 -29.84 22.82 16.58
C GLY A 366 -30.04 21.91 15.36
N GLU A 367 -31.27 21.48 15.10
CA GLU A 367 -31.59 20.60 13.97
C GLU A 367 -31.33 21.24 12.59
N ASP A 368 -31.32 22.57 12.51
CA ASP A 368 -31.05 23.30 11.25
C ASP A 368 -29.55 23.45 10.95
N ALA A 369 -28.69 22.98 11.86
CA ALA A 369 -27.23 23.07 11.72
C ALA A 369 -26.61 21.89 10.95
N TYR A 370 -27.43 20.97 10.42
CA TYR A 370 -26.99 19.81 9.66
C TYR A 370 -27.28 20.02 8.18
N PHE A 371 -26.23 19.94 7.36
CA PHE A 371 -26.28 20.18 5.93
C PHE A 371 -25.80 18.93 5.19
N GLN A 372 -26.74 18.14 4.66
CA GLN A 372 -26.45 17.03 3.77
C GLN A 372 -26.18 17.57 2.36
N VAL A 373 -24.92 17.47 1.92
CA VAL A 373 -24.52 17.86 0.57
C VAL A 373 -24.60 16.61 -0.31
N VAL A 374 -25.82 16.36 -0.80
CA VAL A 374 -26.24 15.11 -1.42
C VAL A 374 -27.12 15.40 -2.63
N SER A 375 -27.36 14.38 -3.46
CA SER A 375 -28.24 14.50 -4.63
C SER A 375 -29.48 13.60 -4.57
N GLY A 376 -29.53 12.61 -3.67
CA GLY A 376 -30.50 11.53 -3.74
C GLY A 376 -31.98 11.94 -3.75
N ALA A 377 -32.38 12.94 -2.96
CA ALA A 377 -33.76 13.42 -2.94
C ALA A 377 -34.08 14.41 -4.07
N SER A 378 -33.17 15.33 -4.38
CA SER A 378 -33.41 16.46 -5.29
C SER A 378 -33.05 16.19 -6.75
N ASN A 379 -32.05 15.34 -7.02
CA ASN A 379 -31.62 14.95 -8.36
C ASN A 379 -31.06 13.51 -8.34
N PRO A 380 -31.92 12.49 -8.18
CA PRO A 380 -31.50 11.11 -7.95
C PRO A 380 -30.67 10.56 -9.12
N LEU A 381 -29.61 9.82 -8.79
CA LEU A 381 -28.84 9.01 -9.74
C LEU A 381 -29.12 7.52 -9.52
N PRO A 382 -30.02 6.90 -10.29
CA PRO A 382 -30.19 5.45 -10.27
C PRO A 382 -28.90 4.73 -10.67
N PHE A 383 -28.55 3.66 -9.96
CA PHE A 383 -27.28 2.96 -10.19
C PHE A 383 -27.15 2.43 -11.63
N HIS A 384 -28.25 1.94 -12.23
CA HIS A 384 -28.25 1.49 -13.63
C HIS A 384 -27.91 2.59 -14.63
N GLU A 385 -28.26 3.85 -14.36
CA GLU A 385 -27.96 4.97 -15.24
C GLU A 385 -26.45 5.24 -15.26
N MET A 386 -25.82 5.27 -14.08
CA MET A 386 -24.37 5.39 -13.96
C MET A 386 -23.67 4.24 -14.70
N VAL A 387 -24.12 3.00 -14.51
CA VAL A 387 -23.55 1.82 -15.20
C VAL A 387 -23.66 1.96 -16.71
N SER A 388 -24.80 2.43 -17.22
CA SER A 388 -24.98 2.67 -18.66
C SER A 388 -24.00 3.74 -19.16
N ALA A 389 -23.90 4.87 -18.46
CA ALA A 389 -23.00 5.96 -18.83
C ALA A 389 -21.52 5.51 -18.87
N VAL A 390 -21.09 4.75 -17.87
CA VAL A 390 -19.74 4.17 -17.77
C VAL A 390 -19.47 3.18 -18.90
N ARG A 391 -20.42 2.28 -19.18
CA ARG A 391 -20.30 1.31 -20.27
C ARG A 391 -20.19 1.99 -21.63
N GLU A 392 -21.12 2.90 -21.93
CA GLU A 392 -21.14 3.63 -23.20
C GLU A 392 -19.81 4.36 -23.43
N TYR A 393 -19.26 5.02 -22.40
CA TYR A 393 -17.97 5.67 -22.47
C TYR A 393 -16.83 4.71 -22.82
N PHE A 394 -16.68 3.58 -22.13
CA PHE A 394 -15.58 2.63 -22.39
C PHE A 394 -15.78 1.76 -23.63
N VAL A 395 -17.00 1.64 -24.14
CA VAL A 395 -17.24 1.07 -25.47
C VAL A 395 -16.74 2.03 -26.55
N ALA A 396 -16.98 3.33 -26.39
CA ALA A 396 -16.49 4.37 -27.32
C ALA A 396 -14.98 4.64 -27.17
N HIS A 397 -14.45 4.52 -25.95
CA HIS A 397 -13.05 4.82 -25.59
C HIS A 397 -12.40 3.64 -24.85
N PRO A 398 -12.19 2.49 -25.52
CA PRO A 398 -11.64 1.31 -24.87
C PRO A 398 -10.23 1.55 -24.33
N LEU A 399 -9.95 1.04 -23.13
CA LEU A 399 -8.58 0.97 -22.62
C LEU A 399 -7.77 -0.05 -23.42
N GLU A 400 -6.45 0.11 -23.45
CA GLU A 400 -5.55 -0.82 -24.12
C GLU A 400 -4.94 -1.83 -23.14
N ASP A 401 -4.76 -3.07 -23.60
CA ASP A 401 -4.00 -4.11 -22.88
C ASP A 401 -2.48 -3.89 -22.99
N ASP A 402 -1.69 -4.77 -22.35
CA ASP A 402 -0.22 -4.73 -22.41
C ASP A 402 0.36 -4.86 -23.85
N LYS A 403 -0.46 -5.22 -24.84
CA LYS A 403 -0.11 -5.39 -26.25
C LYS A 403 -0.70 -4.31 -27.15
N GLY A 404 -1.39 -3.31 -26.59
CA GLY A 404 -2.05 -2.24 -27.35
C GLY A 404 -3.39 -2.64 -27.97
N ASN A 405 -3.98 -3.78 -27.59
CA ASN A 405 -5.30 -4.16 -28.09
C ASN A 405 -6.40 -3.52 -27.23
N PRO A 406 -7.51 -3.07 -27.84
CA PRO A 406 -8.64 -2.54 -27.09
C PRO A 406 -9.28 -3.63 -26.22
N ILE A 407 -9.52 -3.30 -24.96
CA ILE A 407 -10.20 -4.15 -23.98
C ILE A 407 -11.71 -4.03 -24.18
N SER A 408 -12.37 -5.16 -24.39
CA SER A 408 -13.84 -5.23 -24.43
C SER A 408 -14.39 -5.25 -23.01
N VAL A 409 -15.31 -4.32 -22.71
CA VAL A 409 -16.01 -4.27 -21.44
C VAL A 409 -17.26 -5.17 -21.45
N PRO A 410 -17.54 -5.89 -20.35
CA PRO A 410 -18.67 -6.81 -20.27
C PRO A 410 -19.99 -6.05 -20.14
N GLU A 411 -21.09 -6.67 -20.56
CA GLU A 411 -22.44 -6.18 -20.25
C GLU A 411 -22.87 -6.72 -18.89
N TRP A 412 -23.11 -5.83 -17.94
CA TRP A 412 -23.59 -6.21 -16.61
C TRP A 412 -25.07 -6.57 -16.68
N SER A 413 -25.37 -7.86 -16.54
CA SER A 413 -26.60 -8.27 -15.89
C SER A 413 -26.44 -7.99 -14.38
N PHE A 414 -27.51 -7.66 -13.67
CA PHE A 414 -27.51 -7.49 -12.21
C PHE A 414 -27.99 -8.79 -11.53
N PRO A 415 -27.22 -9.90 -11.55
CA PRO A 415 -27.63 -11.13 -10.89
C PRO A 415 -27.61 -10.97 -9.37
N ALA A 416 -28.38 -11.80 -8.68
CA ALA A 416 -28.36 -11.87 -7.22
C ALA A 416 -26.93 -12.07 -6.70
N VAL A 417 -26.57 -11.30 -5.65
CA VAL A 417 -25.20 -11.19 -5.11
C VAL A 417 -24.63 -12.55 -4.69
N GLU A 418 -25.49 -13.45 -4.24
CA GLU A 418 -25.13 -14.79 -3.79
C GLU A 418 -24.60 -15.66 -4.94
N MET A 419 -25.10 -15.48 -6.17
CA MET A 419 -24.63 -16.22 -7.35
C MET A 419 -23.22 -15.80 -7.77
N VAL A 420 -22.96 -14.48 -7.72
CA VAL A 420 -21.66 -13.88 -8.03
C VAL A 420 -20.61 -14.44 -7.05
N GLU A 421 -20.92 -14.46 -5.74
CA GLU A 421 -20.04 -15.02 -4.72
C GLU A 421 -19.67 -16.50 -4.94
N GLN A 422 -20.65 -17.35 -5.28
CA GLN A 422 -20.40 -18.77 -5.48
C GLN A 422 -19.43 -19.03 -6.65
N ARG A 423 -19.60 -18.30 -7.76
CA ARG A 423 -18.69 -18.36 -8.92
C ARG A 423 -17.29 -17.88 -8.55
N PHE A 424 -17.17 -16.85 -7.71
CA PHE A 424 -15.87 -16.38 -7.21
C PHE A 424 -15.16 -17.41 -6.33
N ARG A 425 -15.87 -18.04 -5.39
CA ARG A 425 -15.31 -19.08 -4.53
C ARG A 425 -14.77 -20.27 -5.34
N ALA A 426 -15.48 -20.67 -6.39
CA ALA A 426 -15.03 -21.72 -7.29
C ALA A 426 -13.72 -21.35 -8.01
N LYS A 427 -13.62 -20.12 -8.54
CA LYS A 427 -12.37 -19.60 -9.16
C LYS A 427 -11.22 -19.54 -8.16
N GLU A 428 -11.46 -19.09 -6.93
CA GLU A 428 -10.42 -19.01 -5.89
C GLU A 428 -9.89 -20.40 -5.49
N LEU A 429 -10.79 -21.39 -5.35
CA LEU A 429 -10.41 -22.77 -5.08
C LEU A 429 -9.55 -23.34 -6.21
N SER A 430 -9.94 -23.11 -7.47
CA SER A 430 -9.18 -23.56 -8.63
C SER A 430 -7.78 -22.94 -8.70
N ALA A 431 -7.64 -21.65 -8.34
CA ALA A 431 -6.35 -20.96 -8.27
C ALA A 431 -5.45 -21.52 -7.16
N LYS A 432 -6.01 -21.85 -5.98
CA LYS A 432 -5.28 -22.51 -4.89
C LYS A 432 -4.78 -23.89 -5.28
N VAL A 433 -5.62 -24.69 -5.95
CA VAL A 433 -5.23 -26.00 -6.48
C VAL A 433 -4.15 -25.87 -7.56
N GLY A 434 -4.29 -24.91 -8.49
CA GLY A 434 -3.30 -24.64 -9.52
C GLY A 434 -1.94 -24.21 -8.95
N ALA A 435 -1.93 -23.33 -7.95
CA ALA A 435 -0.72 -22.91 -7.25
C ALA A 435 -0.03 -24.09 -6.52
N ALA A 436 -0.82 -24.95 -5.87
CA ALA A 436 -0.31 -26.16 -5.24
C ALA A 436 0.30 -27.13 -6.25
N ALA A 437 -0.32 -27.30 -7.42
CA ALA A 437 0.20 -28.16 -8.48
C ALA A 437 1.51 -27.65 -9.10
N VAL A 438 1.61 -26.33 -9.36
CA VAL A 438 2.82 -25.72 -9.92
C VAL A 438 4.01 -25.77 -8.97
N ALA A 439 3.79 -25.82 -7.67
CA ALA A 439 4.85 -26.00 -6.68
C ALA A 439 5.58 -27.35 -6.77
N TYR A 440 5.02 -28.33 -7.49
CA TYR A 440 5.64 -29.64 -7.74
C TYR A 440 6.30 -29.75 -9.13
N LEU A 441 6.21 -28.72 -9.98
CA LEU A 441 6.77 -28.77 -11.33
C LEU A 441 8.23 -28.31 -11.36
N PRO A 442 9.06 -28.85 -12.29
CA PRO A 442 10.44 -28.42 -12.46
C PRO A 442 10.54 -26.93 -12.79
N ALA A 443 11.53 -26.23 -12.24
CA ALA A 443 11.79 -24.83 -12.51
C ALA A 443 12.37 -24.65 -13.92
N THR A 444 11.50 -24.46 -14.90
CA THR A 444 11.84 -24.17 -16.30
C THR A 444 11.32 -22.78 -16.66
N ARG A 445 11.81 -22.21 -17.75
CA ARG A 445 11.33 -20.91 -18.26
C ARG A 445 9.80 -20.88 -18.45
N ARG A 446 9.20 -21.99 -18.89
CA ARG A 446 7.74 -22.12 -19.07
C ARG A 446 6.99 -22.16 -17.73
N THR A 447 7.47 -22.93 -16.77
CA THR A 447 6.80 -23.02 -15.45
C THR A 447 6.96 -21.74 -14.65
N ARG A 448 8.10 -21.05 -14.71
CA ARG A 448 8.27 -19.68 -14.15
C ARG A 448 7.24 -18.70 -14.72
N GLN A 449 7.00 -18.75 -16.04
CA GLN A 449 5.98 -17.93 -16.71
C GLN A 449 4.57 -18.27 -16.21
N TRP A 450 4.25 -19.55 -16.07
CA TRP A 450 2.95 -20.02 -15.55
C TRP A 450 2.73 -19.59 -14.11
N THR A 451 3.73 -19.71 -13.23
CA THR A 451 3.68 -19.20 -11.85
C THR A 451 3.40 -17.70 -11.83
N SER A 452 4.06 -16.94 -12.71
CA SER A 452 3.82 -15.49 -12.80
C SER A 452 2.39 -15.18 -13.26
N ASN A 453 1.83 -15.95 -14.19
CA ASN A 453 0.46 -15.78 -14.67
C ASN A 453 -0.57 -16.17 -13.60
N LEU A 454 -0.36 -17.28 -12.89
CA LEU A 454 -1.18 -17.71 -11.76
C LEU A 454 -1.14 -16.68 -10.63
N HIS A 455 0.04 -16.17 -10.28
CA HIS A 455 0.15 -15.13 -9.25
C HIS A 455 -0.61 -13.86 -9.63
N LYS A 456 -0.50 -13.42 -10.90
CA LYS A 456 -1.30 -12.31 -11.44
C LYS A 456 -2.81 -12.61 -11.32
N ALA A 457 -3.25 -13.78 -11.75
CA ALA A 457 -4.67 -14.18 -11.69
C ALA A 457 -5.20 -14.21 -10.25
N THR A 458 -4.47 -14.82 -9.32
CA THR A 458 -4.83 -14.87 -7.90
C THR A 458 -4.88 -13.47 -7.30
N SER A 459 -3.87 -12.62 -7.55
CA SER A 459 -3.88 -11.23 -7.08
C SER A 459 -5.05 -10.43 -7.64
N GLY A 460 -5.44 -10.67 -8.90
CA GLY A 460 -6.60 -10.08 -9.53
C GLY A 460 -7.89 -10.48 -8.80
N LEU A 461 -8.06 -11.78 -8.50
CA LEU A 461 -9.22 -12.30 -7.76
C LEU A 461 -9.29 -11.75 -6.32
N THR A 462 -8.16 -11.66 -5.61
CA THR A 462 -8.12 -11.07 -4.26
C THR A 462 -8.52 -9.59 -4.29
N THR A 463 -7.99 -8.84 -5.25
CA THR A 463 -8.31 -7.41 -5.42
C THR A 463 -9.79 -7.22 -5.74
N LEU A 464 -10.32 -8.07 -6.62
CA LEU A 464 -11.72 -8.07 -7.04
C LEU A 464 -12.68 -8.39 -5.89
N ARG A 465 -12.36 -9.40 -5.08
CA ARG A 465 -13.11 -9.71 -3.86
C ARG A 465 -13.14 -8.55 -2.90
N LYS A 466 -12.00 -7.88 -2.69
CA LYS A 466 -11.91 -6.69 -1.84
C LYS A 466 -12.86 -5.59 -2.32
N TYR A 467 -12.90 -5.32 -3.63
CA TYR A 467 -13.85 -4.34 -4.17
C TYR A 467 -15.30 -4.77 -3.92
N ILE A 468 -15.66 -6.01 -4.24
CA ILE A 468 -17.03 -6.51 -4.01
C ILE A 468 -17.43 -6.40 -2.54
N GLU A 469 -16.56 -6.77 -1.60
CA GLU A 469 -16.84 -6.66 -0.16
C GLU A 469 -17.01 -5.20 0.29
N LEU A 470 -16.17 -4.28 -0.23
CA LEU A 470 -16.19 -2.86 0.08
C LEU A 470 -17.49 -2.17 -0.39
N TYR A 471 -17.92 -2.44 -1.61
CA TYR A 471 -19.04 -1.72 -2.24
C TYR A 471 -20.40 -2.37 -1.99
N ARG A 472 -20.44 -3.63 -1.55
CA ARG A 472 -21.69 -4.38 -1.31
C ARG A 472 -22.71 -3.61 -0.49
N GLN A 473 -22.27 -2.91 0.56
CA GLN A 473 -23.21 -2.25 1.46
C GLN A 473 -23.81 -1.01 0.80
N TYR A 474 -23.01 -0.22 0.09
CA TYR A 474 -23.45 0.98 -0.64
C TYR A 474 -24.34 0.67 -1.85
N THR A 475 -24.17 -0.49 -2.49
CA THR A 475 -24.96 -0.89 -3.66
C THR A 475 -26.22 -1.69 -3.30
N LYS A 476 -26.46 -1.88 -2.00
CA LYS A 476 -27.65 -2.55 -1.45
C LYS A 476 -28.52 -1.63 -0.60
N THR A 477 -28.15 -0.36 -0.44
CA THR A 477 -28.91 0.58 0.38
C THR A 477 -30.10 1.15 -0.40
N GLU A 478 -31.29 1.09 0.19
CA GLU A 478 -32.50 1.80 -0.26
C GLU A 478 -32.61 3.17 0.42
N MET A 479 -31.46 3.79 0.72
CA MET A 479 -31.39 5.07 1.43
C MET A 479 -31.49 6.23 0.44
N VAL A 480 -32.36 7.19 0.74
CA VAL A 480 -32.47 8.44 0.00
C VAL A 480 -32.14 9.57 0.96
N PHE A 481 -31.09 10.34 0.70
CA PHE A 481 -30.68 11.44 1.57
C PHE A 481 -31.43 12.72 1.19
N ASP A 482 -32.05 13.35 2.18
CA ASP A 482 -32.72 14.65 2.06
C ASP A 482 -31.71 15.79 2.24
N ASP A 483 -31.95 16.91 1.56
CA ASP A 483 -31.08 18.08 1.50
C ASP A 483 -31.83 19.39 1.85
N ALA A 484 -32.97 19.29 2.54
CA ALA A 484 -33.85 20.41 2.88
C ALA A 484 -33.15 21.61 3.54
N ASN A 485 -32.31 21.39 4.55
CA ASN A 485 -31.53 22.44 5.21
C ASN A 485 -30.44 23.00 4.29
N THR A 486 -29.81 22.17 3.46
CA THR A 486 -28.83 22.63 2.46
C THR A 486 -29.50 23.52 1.41
N ARG A 487 -30.69 23.16 0.91
CA ARG A 487 -31.47 24.03 0.01
C ARG A 487 -31.93 25.30 0.69
N ALA A 488 -32.40 25.22 1.93
CA ALA A 488 -32.83 26.39 2.68
C ALA A 488 -31.65 27.33 3.00
N LEU A 489 -30.44 26.80 3.24
CA LEU A 489 -29.21 27.61 3.32
C LEU A 489 -28.98 28.37 2.02
N ARG A 490 -29.09 27.70 0.87
CA ARG A 490 -28.92 28.34 -0.44
C ARG A 490 -29.88 29.50 -0.65
N GLU A 491 -31.14 29.34 -0.27
CA GLU A 491 -32.19 30.37 -0.40
C GLU A 491 -31.90 31.63 0.44
N GLU A 492 -31.11 31.50 1.52
CA GLU A 492 -30.70 32.61 2.40
C GLU A 492 -29.48 33.38 1.88
N LEU A 493 -28.74 32.83 0.90
CA LEU A 493 -27.48 33.39 0.45
C LEU A 493 -27.67 34.54 -0.55
N PRO A 494 -26.79 35.56 -0.52
CA PRO A 494 -26.78 36.64 -1.51
C PRO A 494 -26.59 36.11 -2.94
N ALA A 495 -27.27 36.74 -3.90
CA ALA A 495 -27.22 36.31 -5.31
C ALA A 495 -25.81 36.43 -5.91
N ASP A 496 -25.06 37.47 -5.56
CA ASP A 496 -23.67 37.70 -5.97
C ASP A 496 -22.72 36.63 -5.42
N PHE A 497 -22.94 36.13 -4.20
CA PHE A 497 -22.21 34.97 -3.69
C PHE A 497 -22.51 33.72 -4.52
N LEU A 498 -23.79 33.46 -4.82
CA LEU A 498 -24.22 32.29 -5.59
C LEU A 498 -23.72 32.30 -7.05
N GLU A 499 -23.42 33.45 -7.64
CA GLU A 499 -22.82 33.50 -8.99
C GLU A 499 -21.52 32.69 -9.10
N THR A 500 -20.75 32.62 -8.02
CA THR A 500 -19.45 31.92 -7.98
C THR A 500 -19.45 30.68 -7.10
N HIS A 501 -20.35 30.60 -6.10
CA HIS A 501 -20.43 29.48 -5.15
C HIS A 501 -21.80 28.80 -5.12
N ASP A 502 -22.49 28.68 -6.26
CA ASP A 502 -23.72 27.88 -6.29
C ASP A 502 -23.46 26.39 -6.02
N PHE A 503 -24.40 25.73 -5.35
CA PHE A 503 -24.38 24.31 -5.05
C PHE A 503 -25.75 23.64 -5.28
N ASP A 504 -26.55 24.18 -6.21
CA ASP A 504 -27.79 23.57 -6.68
C ASP A 504 -27.54 22.30 -7.50
N VAL A 505 -27.87 21.16 -6.90
CA VAL A 505 -27.68 19.83 -7.49
C VAL A 505 -28.65 19.52 -8.64
N THR A 506 -29.74 20.27 -8.79
CA THR A 506 -30.76 20.01 -9.82
C THR A 506 -30.28 20.34 -11.24
N HIS A 507 -29.19 21.11 -11.35
CA HIS A 507 -28.54 21.42 -12.63
C HIS A 507 -27.56 20.35 -13.10
N ILE A 508 -27.31 19.30 -12.32
CA ILE A 508 -26.36 18.24 -12.69
C ILE A 508 -27.00 17.31 -13.73
N SER A 509 -26.50 17.35 -14.96
CA SER A 509 -26.74 16.32 -15.97
C SER A 509 -25.81 15.14 -15.71
N TRP A 510 -26.29 14.10 -15.03
CA TRP A 510 -25.45 12.99 -14.59
C TRP A 510 -24.69 12.30 -15.73
N ARG A 511 -25.38 12.03 -16.83
CA ARG A 511 -24.78 11.38 -18.00
C ARG A 511 -23.64 12.21 -18.60
N GLU A 512 -23.84 13.52 -18.79
CA GLU A 512 -22.81 14.44 -19.28
C GLU A 512 -21.66 14.57 -18.28
N TYR A 513 -21.95 14.74 -16.99
CA TYR A 513 -20.94 14.82 -15.94
C TYR A 513 -20.01 13.59 -15.95
N PHE A 514 -20.58 12.38 -16.04
CA PHE A 514 -19.77 11.17 -16.10
C PHE A 514 -18.97 11.06 -17.40
N GLN A 515 -19.61 11.22 -18.56
CA GLN A 515 -18.99 10.96 -19.85
C GLN A 515 -17.99 12.04 -20.29
N GLU A 516 -18.27 13.30 -19.97
CA GLU A 516 -17.48 14.44 -20.46
C GLU A 516 -16.45 14.94 -19.44
N GLN A 517 -16.66 14.72 -18.14
CA GLN A 517 -15.79 15.28 -17.08
C GLN A 517 -15.12 14.19 -16.25
N HIS A 518 -15.89 13.35 -15.57
CA HIS A 518 -15.35 12.43 -14.56
C HIS A 518 -14.55 11.27 -15.19
N LEU A 519 -15.13 10.53 -16.13
CA LEU A 519 -14.47 9.36 -16.74
C LEU A 519 -13.21 9.70 -17.56
N PRO A 520 -13.17 10.79 -18.34
CA PRO A 520 -11.94 11.27 -18.95
C PRO A 520 -10.84 11.56 -17.91
N ALA A 521 -11.17 12.28 -16.83
CA ALA A 521 -10.21 12.63 -15.79
C ALA A 521 -9.61 11.40 -15.08
N VAL A 522 -10.47 10.44 -14.69
CA VAL A 522 -10.03 9.18 -14.06
C VAL A 522 -9.17 8.35 -15.01
N THR A 523 -9.50 8.34 -16.30
CA THR A 523 -8.73 7.64 -17.33
C THR A 523 -7.34 8.25 -17.50
N ASP A 524 -7.25 9.59 -17.53
CA ASP A 524 -5.98 10.28 -17.69
C ASP A 524 -5.08 10.19 -16.45
N LEU A 525 -5.69 10.22 -15.26
CA LEU A 525 -5.01 9.90 -14.00
C LEU A 525 -4.37 8.50 -14.06
N THR A 526 -5.12 7.51 -14.55
CA THR A 526 -4.65 6.12 -14.73
C THR A 526 -3.44 6.03 -15.68
N LYS A 527 -3.52 6.74 -16.82
CA LYS A 527 -2.42 6.81 -17.81
C LYS A 527 -1.18 7.48 -17.20
N ALA A 528 -1.34 8.56 -16.46
CA ALA A 528 -0.25 9.27 -15.80
C ALA A 528 0.50 8.37 -14.80
N TYR A 529 -0.23 7.63 -13.95
CA TYR A 529 0.36 6.64 -13.04
C TYR A 529 1.13 5.54 -13.79
N SER A 530 0.57 5.04 -14.88
CA SER A 530 1.19 3.99 -15.70
C SER A 530 2.48 4.47 -16.38
N ARG A 531 2.49 5.72 -16.88
CA ARG A 531 3.69 6.37 -17.46
C ARG A 531 4.78 6.56 -16.41
N ALA A 532 4.44 7.07 -15.22
CA ALA A 532 5.39 7.26 -14.13
C ALA A 532 6.06 5.94 -13.70
N LYS A 533 5.26 4.88 -13.55
CA LYS A 533 5.76 3.53 -13.23
C LYS A 533 6.68 2.97 -14.34
N SER A 534 6.32 3.19 -15.60
CA SER A 534 7.12 2.77 -16.75
C SER A 534 8.44 3.53 -16.84
N ALA A 535 8.45 4.84 -16.58
CA ALA A 535 9.66 5.65 -16.51
C ALA A 535 10.58 5.18 -15.37
N GLN A 536 10.02 4.85 -14.21
CA GLN A 536 10.78 4.27 -13.09
C GLN A 536 11.38 2.91 -13.47
N LYS A 537 10.63 2.04 -14.15
CA LYS A 537 11.12 0.74 -14.63
C LYS A 537 12.23 0.89 -15.67
N ARG A 538 12.12 1.85 -16.61
CA ARG A 538 13.17 2.17 -17.59
C ARG A 538 14.44 2.68 -16.90
N ARG A 539 14.30 3.50 -15.86
CA ARG A 539 15.44 3.97 -15.05
C ARG A 539 16.13 2.81 -14.30
N ALA A 540 15.36 1.82 -13.85
CA ALA A 540 15.86 0.61 -13.21
C ALA A 540 16.44 -0.43 -14.19
N ALA A 541 16.06 -0.38 -15.48
CA ALA A 541 16.52 -1.28 -16.54
C ALA A 541 17.73 -0.75 -17.32
N ARG A 542 18.39 0.31 -16.84
CA ARG A 542 19.68 0.76 -17.36
C ARG A 542 20.72 -0.39 -17.22
N PRO A 543 21.69 -0.51 -18.15
CA PRO A 543 22.75 -1.51 -18.03
C PRO A 543 23.41 -1.40 -16.66
N ALA A 544 23.81 -2.55 -16.10
CA ALA A 544 24.44 -2.61 -14.79
C ALA A 544 25.58 -1.58 -14.75
N PRO A 545 25.67 -0.75 -13.70
CA PRO A 545 26.77 0.20 -13.57
C PRO A 545 28.11 -0.54 -13.71
N GLN A 546 29.13 0.14 -14.21
CA GLN A 546 30.49 -0.38 -14.15
C GLN A 546 30.78 -0.83 -12.71
N LEU A 547 31.37 -2.02 -12.56
CA LEU A 547 31.81 -2.52 -11.27
C LEU A 547 32.73 -1.46 -10.65
N ALA A 548 32.43 -1.03 -9.43
CA ALA A 548 33.27 -0.07 -8.74
C ALA A 548 34.65 -0.70 -8.49
N GLU A 549 35.73 -0.05 -8.91
CA GLU A 549 37.09 -0.54 -8.65
C GLU A 549 37.44 -0.34 -7.17
N ARG A 550 37.47 -1.42 -6.39
CA ARG A 550 37.78 -1.37 -4.96
C ARG A 550 38.29 -2.71 -4.44
N ALA A 551 39.30 -2.67 -3.57
CA ALA A 551 39.97 -3.86 -3.04
C ALA A 551 39.27 -4.49 -1.82
N ASP A 552 38.36 -3.75 -1.19
CA ASP A 552 37.62 -4.14 0.01
C ASP A 552 36.23 -4.72 -0.30
N ALA A 553 35.86 -4.95 -1.58
CA ALA A 553 34.62 -5.62 -1.93
C ALA A 553 34.84 -7.10 -2.28
N LEU A 554 33.87 -7.93 -1.89
CA LEU A 554 33.83 -9.36 -2.18
C LEU A 554 32.93 -9.63 -3.39
N ALA A 555 33.27 -10.67 -4.15
CA ALA A 555 32.39 -11.29 -5.13
C ALA A 555 32.19 -12.75 -4.75
N VAL A 556 31.03 -13.06 -4.18
CA VAL A 556 30.73 -14.36 -3.58
C VAL A 556 29.83 -15.18 -4.49
N PHE A 557 30.23 -16.41 -4.79
CA PHE A 557 29.55 -17.30 -5.73
C PHE A 557 29.15 -18.61 -5.05
N ASP A 558 27.93 -19.08 -5.29
CA ASP A 558 27.59 -20.50 -5.11
C ASP A 558 28.13 -21.33 -6.30
N LEU A 559 28.34 -22.63 -6.09
CA LEU A 559 28.89 -23.50 -7.14
C LEU A 559 27.80 -24.13 -8.01
N ASP A 560 26.90 -24.90 -7.40
CA ASP A 560 25.95 -25.74 -8.11
C ASP A 560 24.84 -24.86 -8.71
N GLY A 561 24.49 -25.07 -9.98
CA GLY A 561 23.46 -24.27 -10.67
C GLY A 561 23.89 -22.84 -11.02
N THR A 562 24.84 -22.26 -10.27
CA THR A 562 25.39 -20.91 -10.43
C THR A 562 26.66 -20.89 -11.29
N VAL A 563 27.79 -21.44 -10.81
CA VAL A 563 29.05 -21.49 -11.59
C VAL A 563 29.09 -22.71 -12.51
N LEU A 564 28.62 -23.86 -12.01
CA LEU A 564 28.49 -25.10 -12.79
C LEU A 564 27.03 -25.32 -13.20
N ALA A 565 26.83 -25.87 -14.40
CA ALA A 565 25.49 -26.32 -14.82
C ALA A 565 25.04 -27.62 -14.12
N THR A 566 25.92 -28.25 -13.34
CA THR A 566 25.67 -29.54 -12.68
C THR A 566 25.35 -29.36 -11.20
N ASN A 567 24.74 -30.37 -10.59
CA ASN A 567 24.46 -30.41 -9.16
C ASN A 567 25.28 -31.50 -8.43
N ILE A 568 25.27 -31.46 -7.10
CA ILE A 568 26.00 -32.41 -6.24
C ILE A 568 25.70 -33.90 -6.52
N VAL A 569 24.49 -34.24 -6.96
CA VAL A 569 24.13 -35.64 -7.32
C VAL A 569 24.79 -36.06 -8.63
N GLN A 570 24.82 -35.18 -9.63
CA GLN A 570 25.49 -35.43 -10.90
C GLN A 570 27.01 -35.54 -10.71
N GLN A 571 27.60 -34.74 -9.81
CA GLN A 571 29.01 -34.83 -9.44
C GLN A 571 29.32 -36.18 -8.77
N TYR A 572 28.48 -36.64 -7.84
CA TYR A 572 28.61 -37.99 -7.26
C TYR A 572 28.58 -39.08 -8.34
N PHE A 573 27.65 -38.99 -9.29
CA PHE A 573 27.59 -39.95 -10.39
C PHE A 573 28.82 -39.89 -11.30
N ALA A 574 29.42 -38.72 -11.51
CA ALA A 574 30.67 -38.61 -12.25
C ALA A 574 31.80 -39.41 -11.57
N VAL A 575 31.88 -39.34 -10.23
CA VAL A 575 32.81 -40.14 -9.44
C VAL A 575 32.52 -41.63 -9.59
N VAL A 576 31.27 -42.07 -9.40
CA VAL A 576 30.88 -43.49 -9.55
C VAL A 576 31.23 -44.03 -10.93
N ARG A 577 31.00 -43.24 -11.99
CA ARG A 577 31.33 -43.64 -13.36
C ARG A 577 32.82 -43.85 -13.60
N ALA A 578 33.65 -43.09 -12.89
CA ALA A 578 35.10 -43.14 -13.04
C ALA A 578 35.77 -44.17 -12.13
N THR A 579 35.17 -44.51 -10.99
CA THR A 579 35.79 -45.36 -9.97
C THR A 579 35.19 -46.76 -9.87
N LYS A 580 33.93 -46.97 -10.31
CA LYS A 580 33.23 -48.25 -10.15
C LYS A 580 32.90 -48.95 -11.48
N PRO A 581 32.97 -50.29 -11.54
CA PRO A 581 32.59 -51.06 -12.73
C PRO A 581 31.14 -50.83 -13.17
N ARG A 582 30.87 -50.83 -14.48
CA ARG A 582 29.52 -50.57 -15.04
C ARG A 582 28.42 -51.46 -14.48
N ARG A 583 28.75 -52.69 -14.05
CA ARG A 583 27.81 -53.64 -13.42
C ARG A 583 27.23 -53.16 -12.08
N THR A 584 27.89 -52.25 -11.36
CA THR A 584 27.41 -51.74 -10.07
C THR A 584 26.57 -50.47 -10.20
N TRP A 585 26.54 -49.84 -11.38
CA TRP A 585 25.82 -48.59 -11.61
C TRP A 585 24.30 -48.72 -11.39
N PRO A 586 23.61 -49.81 -11.82
CA PRO A 586 22.18 -49.97 -11.56
C PRO A 586 21.84 -50.02 -10.07
N ALA A 587 22.67 -50.67 -9.25
CA ALA A 587 22.48 -50.76 -7.81
C ALA A 587 22.64 -49.39 -7.13
N GLU A 588 23.67 -48.63 -7.50
CA GLU A 588 23.88 -47.26 -7.02
C GLU A 588 22.73 -46.32 -7.43
N LEU A 589 22.26 -46.45 -8.68
CA LEU A 589 21.11 -45.68 -9.18
C LEU A 589 19.82 -46.06 -8.46
N SER A 590 19.55 -47.34 -8.23
CA SER A 590 18.38 -47.79 -7.46
C SER A 590 18.44 -47.35 -6.00
N GLY A 591 19.62 -47.37 -5.37
CA GLY A 591 19.81 -46.89 -3.99
C GLY A 591 19.67 -45.37 -3.87
N LEU A 592 20.01 -44.63 -4.93
CA LEU A 592 19.76 -43.19 -5.01
C LEU A 592 18.28 -42.89 -5.22
N LEU A 593 17.63 -43.55 -6.18
CA LEU A 593 16.20 -43.40 -6.49
C LEU A 593 15.30 -43.85 -5.32
N ALA A 594 15.62 -44.94 -4.62
CA ALA A 594 14.87 -45.41 -3.45
C ALA A 594 14.91 -44.41 -2.28
N ALA A 595 15.97 -43.60 -2.20
CA ALA A 595 16.10 -42.56 -1.18
C ALA A 595 15.48 -41.22 -1.61
N VAL A 596 15.05 -41.05 -2.87
CA VAL A 596 14.42 -39.82 -3.40
C VAL A 596 13.19 -39.36 -2.61
N PRO A 597 12.25 -40.23 -2.19
CA PRO A 597 11.13 -39.78 -1.36
C PRO A 597 11.58 -39.23 0.00
N GLY A 598 12.67 -39.78 0.57
CA GLY A 598 13.33 -39.25 1.75
C GLY A 598 14.04 -37.92 1.45
N TYR A 599 14.70 -37.81 0.30
CA TYR A 599 15.39 -36.59 -0.16
C TYR A 599 14.45 -35.43 -0.40
N LEU A 600 13.32 -35.63 -1.07
CA LEU A 600 12.33 -34.58 -1.29
C LEU A 600 11.65 -34.13 0.01
N ARG A 601 11.58 -35.01 1.02
CA ARG A 601 11.03 -34.70 2.34
C ARG A 601 12.05 -33.96 3.21
N ALA A 602 13.33 -34.33 3.12
CA ALA A 602 14.46 -33.67 3.78
C ALA A 602 14.78 -32.30 3.15
N GLU A 603 14.80 -32.18 1.82
CA GLU A 603 15.02 -30.92 1.09
C GLU A 603 13.89 -29.89 1.33
N LYS A 604 12.68 -30.35 1.69
CA LYS A 604 11.60 -29.46 2.15
C LYS A 604 11.79 -28.97 3.59
N ARG A 605 12.76 -29.52 4.34
CA ARG A 605 12.92 -29.33 5.78
C ARG A 605 14.28 -28.74 6.17
N ASP A 606 15.38 -29.17 5.55
CA ASP A 606 16.78 -28.75 5.82
C ASP A 606 17.74 -29.16 4.67
N ARG A 607 18.45 -28.21 4.03
CA ARG A 607 19.44 -28.47 2.96
C ARG A 607 20.66 -29.26 3.49
N SER A 608 20.99 -29.11 4.77
CA SER A 608 22.08 -29.83 5.44
C SER A 608 21.88 -31.34 5.43
N GLU A 609 20.64 -31.80 5.62
CA GLU A 609 20.32 -33.23 5.64
C GLU A 609 20.58 -33.88 4.29
N LEU A 610 20.24 -33.20 3.18
CA LEU A 610 20.51 -33.68 1.82
C LEU A 610 22.00 -33.82 1.56
N ILE A 611 22.80 -32.81 1.91
CA ILE A 611 24.27 -32.84 1.76
C ILE A 611 24.86 -34.00 2.56
N ARG A 612 24.47 -34.14 3.83
CA ARG A 612 24.92 -35.26 4.69
C ARG A 612 24.57 -36.62 4.08
N LEU A 613 23.37 -36.76 3.52
CA LEU A 613 22.92 -38.01 2.89
C LEU A 613 23.68 -38.36 1.61
N VAL A 614 23.98 -37.38 0.75
CA VAL A 614 24.77 -37.58 -0.47
C VAL A 614 26.23 -37.89 -0.09
N ASN A 615 26.81 -37.10 0.81
CA ASN A 615 28.21 -37.25 1.23
C ASN A 615 28.47 -38.56 1.98
N ARG A 616 27.49 -39.12 2.69
CA ARG A 616 27.60 -40.44 3.33
C ARG A 616 27.93 -41.57 2.35
N ARG A 617 27.61 -41.40 1.06
CA ARG A 617 27.94 -42.39 0.02
C ARG A 617 29.41 -42.42 -0.38
N TYR A 618 30.21 -41.45 0.05
CA TYR A 618 31.66 -41.48 -0.11
C TYR A 618 32.37 -42.31 0.97
N LYS A 619 31.62 -42.95 1.89
CA LYS A 619 32.20 -43.87 2.88
C LYS A 619 33.08 -44.93 2.20
N GLY A 620 34.33 -45.03 2.66
CA GLY A 620 35.32 -45.99 2.15
C GLY A 620 36.11 -45.53 0.91
N TYR A 621 35.85 -44.34 0.39
CA TYR A 621 36.76 -43.72 -0.59
C TYR A 621 38.00 -43.16 0.12
N ARG A 622 39.15 -43.15 -0.58
CA ARG A 622 40.35 -42.44 -0.14
C ARG A 622 40.41 -41.07 -0.80
N SER A 623 40.70 -40.01 -0.04
CA SER A 623 40.75 -38.64 -0.55
C SER A 623 41.82 -38.47 -1.64
N ASP A 624 42.97 -39.11 -1.49
CA ASP A 624 44.05 -39.08 -2.50
C ASP A 624 43.65 -39.69 -3.85
N ASP A 625 42.78 -40.70 -3.85
CA ASP A 625 42.32 -41.33 -5.09
C ASP A 625 41.33 -40.41 -5.82
N LEU A 626 40.46 -39.74 -5.07
CA LEU A 626 39.56 -38.72 -5.62
C LEU A 626 40.34 -37.50 -6.14
N ARG A 627 41.39 -37.08 -5.44
CA ARG A 627 42.28 -36.00 -5.88
C ARG A 627 42.99 -36.34 -7.18
N ARG A 628 43.58 -37.53 -7.29
CA ARG A 628 44.18 -38.03 -8.54
C ARG A 628 43.16 -38.10 -9.68
N LEU A 629 41.93 -38.51 -9.38
CA LEU A 629 40.84 -38.52 -10.35
C LEU A 629 40.51 -37.11 -10.85
N MET A 630 40.45 -36.12 -9.96
CA MET A 630 40.18 -34.72 -10.29
C MET A 630 41.34 -34.06 -11.06
N GLN A 631 42.59 -34.46 -10.83
CA GLN A 631 43.72 -34.03 -11.67
C GLN A 631 43.69 -34.62 -13.10
N GLY A 632 42.87 -35.65 -13.32
CA GLY A 632 42.74 -36.36 -14.59
C GLY A 632 41.64 -35.82 -15.52
N GLU A 633 41.05 -36.73 -16.29
CA GLU A 633 40.00 -36.40 -17.26
C GLU A 633 38.71 -35.88 -16.60
N ALA A 634 38.41 -36.34 -15.38
CA ALA A 634 37.22 -35.94 -14.66
C ALA A 634 37.23 -34.44 -14.28
N GLY A 635 38.34 -33.90 -13.76
CA GLY A 635 38.44 -32.47 -13.48
C GLY A 635 38.45 -31.60 -14.73
N ARG A 636 39.07 -32.06 -15.83
CA ARG A 636 38.96 -31.35 -17.13
C ARG A 636 37.52 -31.23 -17.60
N ARG A 637 36.69 -32.26 -17.41
CA ARG A 637 35.26 -32.22 -17.73
C ARG A 637 34.48 -31.29 -16.80
N ILE A 638 34.80 -31.25 -15.50
CA ILE A 638 34.20 -30.29 -14.57
C ILE A 638 34.51 -28.86 -14.99
N ARG A 639 35.78 -28.56 -15.30
CA ARG A 639 36.21 -27.23 -15.77
C ARG A 639 35.55 -26.84 -17.09
N ALA A 640 35.37 -27.79 -18.02
CA ALA A 640 34.63 -27.57 -19.26
C ALA A 640 33.11 -27.37 -19.07
N SER A 641 32.58 -27.65 -17.88
CA SER A 641 31.16 -27.47 -17.54
C SER A 641 30.86 -26.16 -16.80
N ILE A 642 31.87 -25.31 -16.61
CA ILE A 642 31.68 -23.94 -16.11
C ILE A 642 30.85 -23.16 -17.12
N ARG A 643 29.89 -22.40 -16.62
CA ARG A 643 29.08 -21.52 -17.46
C ARG A 643 29.94 -20.36 -18.00
N PRO A 644 29.93 -20.08 -19.31
CA PRO A 644 30.70 -18.98 -19.89
C PRO A 644 30.42 -17.62 -19.20
N GLU A 645 29.16 -17.35 -18.88
CA GLU A 645 28.71 -16.12 -18.21
C GLU A 645 29.26 -16.00 -16.79
N ALA A 646 29.38 -17.13 -16.08
CA ALA A 646 29.96 -17.16 -14.74
C ALA A 646 31.47 -16.87 -14.81
N LEU A 647 32.18 -17.47 -15.76
CA LEU A 647 33.62 -17.24 -15.96
C LEU A 647 33.91 -15.77 -16.30
N GLU A 648 33.17 -15.19 -17.25
CA GLU A 648 33.30 -13.78 -17.61
C GLU A 648 33.02 -12.86 -16.40
N THR A 649 32.01 -13.20 -15.60
CA THR A 649 31.66 -12.42 -14.40
C THR A 649 32.77 -12.48 -13.36
N ILE A 650 33.36 -13.66 -13.10
CA ILE A 650 34.50 -13.82 -12.18
C ILE A 650 35.69 -12.99 -12.65
N GLU A 651 36.05 -13.08 -13.93
CA GLU A 651 37.17 -12.31 -14.51
C GLU A 651 36.96 -10.80 -14.38
N ARG A 652 35.73 -10.32 -14.61
CA ARG A 652 35.37 -8.91 -14.42
C ARG A 652 35.49 -8.46 -12.97
N HIS A 653 35.11 -9.29 -12.01
CA HIS A 653 35.30 -8.97 -10.59
C HIS A 653 36.77 -8.88 -10.22
N ARG A 654 37.60 -9.81 -10.68
CA ARG A 654 39.06 -9.76 -10.45
C ARG A 654 39.69 -8.54 -11.10
N ALA A 655 39.27 -8.19 -12.33
CA ALA A 655 39.74 -6.98 -13.02
C ALA A 655 39.37 -5.69 -12.27
N ALA A 656 38.23 -5.67 -11.56
CA ALA A 656 37.82 -4.55 -10.71
C ALA A 656 38.49 -4.55 -9.31
N GLY A 657 39.43 -5.46 -9.05
CA GLY A 657 40.13 -5.57 -7.77
C GLY A 657 39.33 -6.24 -6.65
N HIS A 658 38.15 -6.79 -6.95
CA HIS A 658 37.34 -7.50 -5.96
C HIS A 658 37.96 -8.85 -5.59
N ARG A 659 37.84 -9.23 -4.32
CA ARG A 659 38.24 -10.57 -3.88
C ARG A 659 37.14 -11.58 -4.19
N THR A 660 37.48 -12.61 -4.95
CA THR A 660 36.55 -13.63 -5.42
C THR A 660 36.48 -14.80 -4.44
N VAL A 661 35.28 -15.18 -4.03
CA VAL A 661 35.03 -16.21 -3.00
C VAL A 661 34.03 -17.22 -3.55
N LEU A 662 34.39 -18.51 -3.53
CA LEU A 662 33.47 -19.60 -3.84
C LEU A 662 32.99 -20.25 -2.54
N VAL A 663 31.68 -20.33 -2.35
CA VAL A 663 31.07 -21.00 -1.19
C VAL A 663 30.19 -22.15 -1.66
N THR A 664 30.52 -23.38 -1.28
CA THR A 664 29.86 -24.58 -1.82
C THR A 664 29.63 -25.68 -0.79
N GLY A 665 28.54 -26.42 -0.98
CA GLY A 665 28.24 -27.64 -0.23
C GLY A 665 28.91 -28.90 -0.82
N ALA A 666 29.61 -28.77 -1.95
CA ALA A 666 30.36 -29.85 -2.57
C ALA A 666 31.60 -30.21 -1.74
N LEU A 667 32.13 -31.43 -1.95
CA LEU A 667 33.37 -31.86 -1.31
C LEU A 667 34.56 -31.07 -1.86
N ASP A 668 35.43 -30.61 -0.96
CA ASP A 668 36.67 -29.88 -1.27
C ASP A 668 37.48 -30.51 -2.41
N VAL A 669 37.71 -31.82 -2.36
CA VAL A 669 38.47 -32.55 -3.37
C VAL A 669 37.86 -32.41 -4.78
N LEU A 670 36.54 -32.32 -4.90
CA LEU A 670 35.84 -32.20 -6.19
C LEU A 670 35.92 -30.79 -6.80
N VAL A 671 36.23 -29.80 -5.96
CA VAL A 671 36.28 -28.38 -6.34
C VAL A 671 37.72 -27.93 -6.60
N GLU A 672 38.72 -28.74 -6.24
CA GLU A 672 40.15 -28.50 -6.53
C GLU A 672 40.42 -28.03 -7.99
N PRO A 673 39.79 -28.58 -9.05
CA PRO A 673 40.01 -28.12 -10.43
C PRO A 673 39.56 -26.68 -10.73
N LEU A 674 38.86 -26.03 -9.81
CA LEU A 674 38.32 -24.67 -9.94
C LEU A 674 39.00 -23.67 -8.99
N GLN A 675 39.93 -24.12 -8.14
CA GLN A 675 40.55 -23.28 -7.11
C GLN A 675 41.31 -22.09 -7.69
N ASP A 676 41.85 -22.20 -8.91
CA ASP A 676 42.59 -21.12 -9.57
C ASP A 676 41.72 -19.91 -9.93
N LEU A 677 40.40 -20.10 -10.03
CA LEU A 677 39.45 -19.06 -10.42
C LEU A 677 39.08 -18.12 -9.27
N PHE A 678 39.26 -18.58 -8.02
CA PHE A 678 38.83 -17.86 -6.83
C PHE A 678 40.03 -17.58 -5.92
N ASP A 679 39.98 -16.47 -5.18
CA ASP A 679 41.00 -16.16 -4.18
C ASP A 679 40.75 -16.95 -2.89
N GLU A 680 39.50 -17.34 -2.63
CA GLU A 680 39.08 -18.17 -1.48
C GLU A 680 38.06 -19.23 -1.91
N VAL A 681 38.21 -20.47 -1.47
CA VAL A 681 37.26 -21.57 -1.74
C VAL A 681 36.85 -22.24 -0.42
N ILE A 682 35.57 -22.16 -0.12
CA ILE A 682 34.96 -22.77 1.06
C ILE A 682 34.10 -23.93 0.63
N ALA A 683 34.55 -25.13 0.95
CA ALA A 683 33.91 -26.39 0.58
C ALA A 683 33.72 -27.29 1.81
N THR A 684 33.02 -28.40 1.61
CA THR A 684 32.74 -29.37 2.66
C THR A 684 33.87 -30.41 2.75
N HIS A 685 34.30 -30.72 3.98
CA HIS A 685 35.34 -31.74 4.22
C HIS A 685 34.74 -33.02 4.81
N MET A 686 35.22 -34.17 4.33
CA MET A 686 34.88 -35.47 4.93
C MET A 686 35.77 -35.75 6.15
N ASP A 687 35.20 -36.41 7.14
CA ASP A 687 35.96 -37.01 8.24
C ASP A 687 36.70 -38.26 7.74
N GLU A 688 37.96 -38.41 8.12
CA GLU A 688 38.87 -39.46 7.65
C GLU A 688 39.38 -40.30 8.82
N ASP A 689 39.49 -41.62 8.61
CA ASP A 689 40.18 -42.49 9.55
C ASP A 689 41.71 -42.40 9.44
N ALA A 690 42.42 -43.05 10.35
CA ALA A 690 43.88 -43.06 10.39
C ALA A 690 44.56 -43.61 9.11
N SER A 691 43.81 -44.26 8.22
CA SER A 691 44.29 -44.78 6.94
C SER A 691 44.04 -43.85 5.75
N GLY A 692 43.38 -42.71 5.98
CA GLY A 692 42.96 -41.75 4.95
C GLY A 692 41.69 -42.17 4.20
N GLN A 693 40.86 -43.03 4.80
CA GLN A 693 39.55 -43.41 4.25
C GLN A 693 38.44 -42.57 4.86
N MET A 694 37.54 -42.09 4.01
CA MET A 694 36.38 -41.30 4.41
C MET A 694 35.41 -42.15 5.26
N THR A 695 35.08 -41.68 6.46
CA THR A 695 34.22 -42.42 7.42
C THR A 695 32.74 -42.42 7.03
N GLY A 696 32.36 -41.52 6.11
CA GLY A 696 30.98 -41.25 5.71
C GLY A 696 30.32 -40.13 6.52
N TYR A 697 31.04 -39.50 7.45
CA TYR A 697 30.62 -38.31 8.17
C TYR A 697 31.43 -37.09 7.69
N LEU A 698 30.92 -35.88 7.96
CA LEU A 698 31.61 -34.64 7.62
C LEU A 698 32.52 -34.25 8.80
N ALA A 699 33.73 -33.75 8.51
CA ALA A 699 34.67 -33.29 9.53
C ALA A 699 34.13 -32.07 10.31
N THR A 700 33.36 -31.23 9.62
CA THR A 700 32.64 -30.09 10.19
C THR A 700 31.19 -30.07 9.70
N PRO A 701 30.26 -29.42 10.42
CA PRO A 701 28.92 -29.18 9.90
C PRO A 701 28.98 -28.49 8.52
N PRO A 702 28.11 -28.87 7.56
CA PRO A 702 28.15 -28.31 6.22
C PRO A 702 27.78 -26.82 6.27
N LEU A 703 28.47 -26.01 5.48
CA LEU A 703 28.20 -24.58 5.40
C LEU A 703 27.01 -24.33 4.48
N VAL A 704 25.80 -24.34 5.04
CA VAL A 704 24.54 -24.08 4.33
C VAL A 704 23.68 -23.05 5.04
N ASP A 705 22.73 -22.48 4.30
CA ASP A 705 21.71 -21.56 4.80
C ASP A 705 22.35 -20.42 5.62
N GLU A 706 21.95 -20.25 6.88
CA GLU A 706 22.46 -19.21 7.78
C GLU A 706 23.95 -19.36 8.13
N ALA A 707 24.50 -20.57 8.10
CA ALA A 707 25.90 -20.79 8.40
C ALA A 707 26.80 -20.10 7.36
N ARG A 708 26.39 -20.08 6.08
CA ARG A 708 27.07 -19.33 5.01
C ARG A 708 27.08 -17.84 5.30
N GLY A 709 25.95 -17.28 5.73
CA GLY A 709 25.84 -15.87 6.07
C GLY A 709 26.72 -15.48 7.26
N ASN A 710 26.73 -16.26 8.33
CA ASN A 710 27.58 -16.00 9.50
C ASN A 710 29.08 -16.14 9.16
N TRP A 711 29.44 -17.12 8.33
CA TRP A 711 30.80 -17.26 7.84
C TRP A 711 31.20 -16.05 7.00
N LEU A 712 30.34 -15.58 6.10
CA LEU A 712 30.60 -14.41 5.26
C LEU A 712 30.79 -13.13 6.10
N LEU A 713 29.98 -12.94 7.14
CA LEU A 713 30.15 -11.82 8.10
C LEU A 713 31.52 -11.89 8.78
N LYS A 714 31.85 -13.06 9.35
CA LYS A 714 33.15 -13.28 10.00
C LYS A 714 34.32 -13.04 9.03
N TYR A 715 34.23 -13.58 7.82
CA TYR A 715 35.26 -13.43 6.80
C TYR A 715 35.44 -11.96 6.39
N ALA A 716 34.34 -11.23 6.23
CA ALA A 716 34.38 -9.80 5.91
C ALA A 716 35.05 -9.00 7.04
N ASP A 717 34.69 -9.26 8.31
CA ASP A 717 35.30 -8.61 9.46
C ASP A 717 36.82 -8.89 9.56
N GLU A 718 37.22 -10.15 9.39
CA GLU A 718 38.63 -10.57 9.47
C GLU A 718 39.50 -10.00 8.33
N HIS A 719 38.91 -9.72 7.18
CA HIS A 719 39.62 -9.24 5.99
C HIS A 719 39.33 -7.78 5.64
N GLY A 720 38.61 -7.05 6.51
CA GLY A 720 38.27 -5.64 6.31
C GLY A 720 37.41 -5.38 5.07
N ALA A 721 36.54 -6.32 4.70
CA ALA A 721 35.70 -6.21 3.50
C ALA A 721 34.35 -5.54 3.80
N ASP A 722 33.91 -4.67 2.89
CA ASP A 722 32.62 -3.97 2.96
C ASP A 722 31.54 -4.76 2.22
N LEU A 723 30.69 -5.47 2.97
CA LEU A 723 29.58 -6.24 2.41
C LEU A 723 28.56 -5.36 1.68
N SER A 724 28.37 -4.11 2.10
CA SER A 724 27.42 -3.18 1.44
C SER A 724 27.86 -2.78 0.03
N ALA A 725 29.13 -3.01 -0.30
CA ALA A 725 29.70 -2.83 -1.63
C ALA A 725 30.02 -4.14 -2.35
N SER A 726 29.73 -5.27 -1.71
CA SER A 726 30.02 -6.59 -2.22
C SER A 726 28.89 -7.14 -3.09
N TYR A 727 29.20 -8.21 -3.82
CA TYR A 727 28.35 -8.84 -4.81
C TYR A 727 28.13 -10.32 -4.47
N GLY A 728 26.94 -10.83 -4.77
CA GLY A 728 26.57 -12.20 -4.45
C GLY A 728 25.80 -12.85 -5.58
N TYR A 729 26.13 -14.09 -5.89
CA TYR A 729 25.55 -14.87 -6.98
C TYR A 729 25.12 -16.25 -6.48
N GLY A 730 23.82 -16.57 -6.61
CA GLY A 730 23.27 -17.87 -6.19
C GLY A 730 21.98 -18.22 -6.93
N ASP A 731 21.62 -19.51 -6.97
CA ASP A 731 20.46 -20.02 -7.72
C ASP A 731 19.32 -20.56 -6.84
N SER A 732 19.61 -20.95 -5.59
CA SER A 732 18.62 -21.61 -4.74
C SER A 732 17.99 -20.70 -3.69
N HIS A 733 16.75 -21.01 -3.27
CA HIS A 733 16.07 -20.29 -2.19
C HIS A 733 16.89 -20.28 -0.89
N ALA A 734 17.69 -21.31 -0.64
CA ALA A 734 18.60 -21.41 0.51
C ALA A 734 19.69 -20.32 0.52
N ASP A 735 20.06 -19.79 -0.66
CA ASP A 735 21.08 -18.75 -0.77
C ASP A 735 20.56 -17.35 -0.44
N ALA A 736 19.25 -17.19 -0.32
CA ALA A 736 18.61 -15.92 0.02
C ALA A 736 19.10 -15.33 1.36
N ALA A 737 19.52 -16.16 2.31
CA ALA A 737 19.98 -15.70 3.62
C ALA A 737 21.29 -14.91 3.52
N TRP A 738 22.29 -15.41 2.79
CA TRP A 738 23.58 -14.75 2.65
C TRP A 738 23.59 -13.72 1.51
N LEU A 739 22.82 -13.93 0.44
CA LEU A 739 22.60 -12.92 -0.60
C LEU A 739 22.02 -11.62 -0.01
N ALA A 740 21.21 -11.71 1.03
CA ALA A 740 20.66 -10.52 1.69
C ALA A 740 21.70 -9.68 2.46
N LEU A 741 22.92 -10.18 2.67
CA LEU A 741 23.98 -9.47 3.39
C LEU A 741 24.81 -8.56 2.49
N VAL A 742 24.84 -8.84 1.18
CA VAL A 742 25.64 -8.08 0.22
C VAL A 742 24.85 -6.92 -0.38
N GLY A 743 25.55 -5.86 -0.80
CA GLY A 743 24.94 -4.69 -1.44
C GLY A 743 24.32 -4.98 -2.80
N THR A 744 24.92 -5.89 -3.57
CA THR A 744 24.48 -6.24 -4.94
C THR A 744 24.18 -7.73 -5.07
N PRO A 745 23.01 -8.20 -4.60
CA PRO A 745 22.59 -9.59 -4.78
C PRO A 745 22.03 -9.86 -6.17
N ALA A 746 22.47 -10.97 -6.77
CA ALA A 746 22.02 -11.49 -8.04
C ALA A 746 21.53 -12.94 -7.91
N ALA A 747 20.28 -13.16 -8.32
CA ALA A 747 19.68 -14.48 -8.43
C ALA A 747 19.97 -15.05 -9.83
N VAL A 748 20.81 -16.07 -9.90
CA VAL A 748 21.29 -16.70 -11.14
C VAL A 748 20.40 -17.89 -11.48
N SER A 749 19.75 -17.85 -12.63
CA SER A 749 18.85 -18.90 -13.13
C SER A 749 17.99 -19.53 -12.02
N PRO A 750 17.31 -18.72 -11.18
CA PRO A 750 16.92 -19.13 -9.83
C PRO A 750 15.81 -20.17 -9.77
N ASP A 751 15.80 -20.99 -8.72
CA ASP A 751 14.66 -21.84 -8.39
C ASP A 751 13.39 -20.99 -8.09
N LEU A 752 12.22 -21.63 -8.01
CA LEU A 752 10.96 -20.90 -7.80
C LEU A 752 10.93 -20.11 -6.47
N GLY A 753 11.65 -20.57 -5.44
CA GLY A 753 11.72 -19.90 -4.15
C GLY A 753 12.59 -18.65 -4.20
N LEU A 754 13.82 -18.75 -4.71
CA LEU A 754 14.70 -17.60 -4.88
C LEU A 754 14.14 -16.60 -5.89
N TYR A 755 13.45 -17.07 -6.95
CA TYR A 755 12.76 -16.19 -7.89
C TYR A 755 11.69 -15.33 -7.21
N ALA A 756 10.93 -15.91 -6.28
CA ALA A 756 9.93 -15.17 -5.51
C ALA A 756 10.59 -14.14 -4.57
N VAL A 757 11.68 -14.52 -3.88
CA VAL A 757 12.45 -13.61 -3.02
C VAL A 757 13.07 -12.47 -3.83
N ALA A 758 13.72 -12.77 -4.95
CA ALA A 758 14.34 -11.80 -5.84
C ALA A 758 13.31 -10.80 -6.38
N LYS A 759 12.10 -11.26 -6.75
CA LYS A 759 11.00 -10.36 -7.10
C LYS A 759 10.52 -9.50 -5.93
N LYS A 760 10.35 -10.07 -4.73
CA LYS A 760 9.91 -9.35 -3.51
C LYS A 760 10.93 -8.27 -3.13
N LYS A 761 12.22 -8.62 -3.11
CA LYS A 761 13.34 -7.74 -2.71
C LYS A 761 13.95 -6.94 -3.86
N ARG A 762 13.43 -7.10 -5.09
CA ARG A 762 13.91 -6.43 -6.32
C ARG A 762 15.39 -6.68 -6.62
N TRP A 763 15.87 -7.88 -6.34
CA TRP A 763 17.21 -8.31 -6.71
C TRP A 763 17.34 -8.49 -8.22
N GLN A 764 18.57 -8.43 -8.72
CA GLN A 764 18.85 -8.73 -10.11
C GLN A 764 18.57 -10.21 -10.39
N ILE A 765 17.94 -10.51 -11.53
CA ILE A 765 17.75 -11.89 -11.99
C ILE A 765 18.57 -12.06 -13.26
N LEU A 766 19.56 -12.93 -13.19
CA LEU A 766 20.45 -13.27 -14.30
C LEU A 766 20.01 -14.62 -14.88
N GLU A 767 20.03 -14.75 -16.19
CA GLU A 767 19.83 -16.04 -16.86
C GLU A 767 21.18 -16.44 -17.44
N TRP A 768 21.89 -17.31 -16.71
CA TRP A 768 23.13 -17.98 -17.13
C TRP A 768 22.87 -19.44 -17.49
#